data_AF-A0A173T9X7-F1
#
_entry.id   AF-A0A173T9X7-F1
#
_cell.length_a   1.000
_cell.length_b   1.000
_cell.length_c   1.000
_cell.angle_alpha   90.00
_cell.angle_beta   90.00
_cell.angle_gamma   90.00
#
_symmetry.space_group_name_H-M   'P 1'
#
loop_
_entity.id
_entity.type
_entity.pdbx_description
1 polymer ?
#
loop_
_entity_poly.entity_id
_entity_poly.type
_entity_poly.pdbx_seq_one_letter_code
_entity_poly.pdbx_strand_id
1 'polypeptide(L)'
;MNKRIFTLLTAGLLLGGPAFNAAYAATDLTTKTVISYSENKTALANGMSFYLGASENTLLKVTDVLTTKDKKKVISFGDANGDVTTGVVFTIRNYSSNSFELWANVGGVAYQVVTDKDGNALTAATGNNLSELNAKFAVSEGKLKFSGLYTVTVPTKEVKNGLKAFSCSEGIDAAYLNDYNSNGTTLSFDYTTNELVGNLFDKVVPVSFTDEVVATQPSDENKLAAGTYFVKGDSKKVKAFVSAVNAETPDNDAILTAAQEITFLALDPSNRYDINGKQDNEGYALYWMKGSVATANADSCSNANFTITAKDVLNEDGKLTLTVDYKKKDQTTAATKVYVAAVKPSVSDTKTYVTSVLMSGTKYSAIHPQLGENSYLDASVLLKKNIENVVNIYFTSSTKSENDEADSQTEYHKYLTIDPADGSSLSVAAYNSVDFTMPVSQWIVSGFNGKYEFTLTNRETGDDLVLRLQPNGAEGGYKVVNAKYNGTDVTIAANKGVTTALALANNTSVKFNTIATTRTDGYKVFTDTQIAEGFKMTFNGKDALFGEKALYAIDDNATKTMKASTKEENLIVLYPERIKGAKDHSTKSLQGVEDYVISTNAFAYLNDKGEVVMKADGDTLVVPTYVLRYTEAKGDDAKYLGDAASRDKAADAATEFAVVKNAAGGYSLVAVSAVTDGKLSYDGSTGSSAKMASVNTTSMAITYAANRYQSADDINKTYANVEVLDANPFNPSLAAKPRHASFDNMLGSINYQLNKNGFNEGILSAESMIFWLDTADSKAKTPSFYISKGIEVAEGEEKPAERMFMFNPTDSLHYFVEGSAQQYTDEKYYLEGSGKSETKVIFRPAILTGVDTITTTVKGETVKVVKELNDDKSVKSTDRLDAFKFNITLAEGDGEYFVSSQRKIKEGDVYKTAYVYALNGMLGLTTNQEKAMVFTLGTEVPTANESIDAKESSIVVVAGNGVVTIQGAAGETAYVRTVLGQTVAETVLTSDNATIAAPAGVVFVTVGNETVKVAVK
;
A
#
# COMPACT_ATOMS: atom_id res chain seq x y z
N MET A 1 -57.55 4.12 1.49
CA MET A 1 -57.01 4.79 0.28
C MET A 1 -55.51 4.94 0.49
N ASN A 2 -54.62 4.47 -0.38
CA ASN A 2 -54.38 4.85 -1.79
C ASN A 2 -53.86 6.30 -1.90
N LYS A 3 -52.67 6.60 -2.46
CA LYS A 3 -51.81 5.80 -3.37
C LYS A 3 -50.30 5.98 -3.11
N ARG A 4 -49.57 4.85 -3.20
CA ARG A 4 -48.26 4.65 -3.86
C ARG A 4 -47.21 5.78 -3.81
N ILE A 5 -46.19 5.61 -2.96
CA ILE A 5 -44.82 6.03 -3.29
C ILE A 5 -44.30 5.11 -4.41
N PHE A 6 -43.48 5.63 -5.33
CA PHE A 6 -43.02 4.89 -6.50
C PHE A 6 -41.81 3.99 -6.20
N THR A 7 -41.95 2.69 -6.48
CA THR A 7 -40.81 1.77 -6.58
C THR A 7 -40.17 1.93 -7.96
N LEU A 8 -38.99 2.56 -8.03
CA LEU A 8 -38.20 2.67 -9.27
C LEU A 8 -36.72 2.99 -8.97
N LEU A 9 -36.08 2.13 -8.17
CA LEU A 9 -34.66 2.25 -7.81
C LEU A 9 -34.05 0.86 -7.55
N THR A 10 -34.17 -0.03 -8.54
CA THR A 10 -33.70 -1.43 -8.47
C THR A 10 -33.33 -1.98 -9.85
N ALA A 11 -32.70 -1.14 -10.68
CA ALA A 11 -32.02 -1.50 -11.92
C ALA A 11 -30.99 -0.41 -12.23
N GLY A 12 -29.78 -0.78 -12.67
CA GLY A 12 -28.77 0.17 -13.16
C GLY A 12 -27.76 0.72 -12.15
N LEU A 13 -27.18 -0.13 -11.28
CA LEU A 13 -25.84 0.13 -10.72
C LEU A 13 -25.04 -1.15 -10.43
N LEU A 14 -25.01 -2.08 -11.39
CA LEU A 14 -23.89 -3.02 -11.51
C LEU A 14 -22.83 -2.35 -12.40
N LEU A 15 -21.81 -1.74 -11.80
CA LEU A 15 -20.66 -1.18 -12.51
C LEU A 15 -19.64 -2.27 -12.84
N GLY A 16 -20.11 -3.29 -13.57
CA GLY A 16 -19.20 -4.14 -14.34
C GLY A 16 -18.72 -3.37 -15.57
N GLY A 17 -17.42 -3.36 -15.82
CA GLY A 17 -16.89 -2.76 -17.06
C GLY A 17 -17.47 -3.48 -18.30
N PRO A 18 -17.96 -2.75 -19.32
CA PRO A 18 -18.48 -3.36 -20.54
C PRO A 18 -17.43 -4.25 -21.23
N ALA A 19 -17.85 -5.43 -21.67
CA ALA A 19 -16.98 -6.58 -21.93
C ALA A 19 -16.05 -6.42 -23.15
N PHE A 20 -16.48 -5.64 -24.15
CA PHE A 20 -15.70 -5.38 -25.38
C PHE A 20 -15.10 -3.95 -25.45
N ASN A 21 -15.08 -3.21 -24.34
CA ASN A 21 -14.82 -1.76 -24.37
C ASN A 21 -13.32 -1.38 -24.41
N ALA A 22 -12.59 -1.88 -25.40
CA ALA A 22 -11.44 -1.14 -25.92
C ALA A 22 -11.94 0.21 -26.47
N ALA A 23 -11.28 1.32 -26.14
CA ALA A 23 -11.73 2.65 -26.55
C ALA A 23 -11.82 2.72 -28.09
N TYR A 24 -13.05 2.85 -28.63
CA TYR A 24 -13.39 2.56 -30.03
C TYR A 24 -12.48 3.22 -31.08
N ALA A 25 -11.42 2.50 -31.45
CA ALA A 25 -10.71 2.64 -32.70
C ALA A 25 -11.48 1.93 -33.82
N ALA A 26 -11.25 2.31 -35.08
CA ALA A 26 -11.83 1.62 -36.22
C ALA A 26 -11.37 0.16 -36.27
N THR A 27 -12.31 -0.78 -36.30
CA THR A 27 -12.02 -2.20 -36.51
C THR A 27 -12.02 -2.49 -38.01
N ASP A 28 -11.03 -3.23 -38.51
CA ASP A 28 -11.05 -3.71 -39.90
C ASP A 28 -12.18 -4.74 -40.10
N LEU A 29 -13.27 -4.28 -40.70
CA LEU A 29 -14.45 -5.08 -40.97
C LEU A 29 -14.28 -6.10 -42.10
N THR A 30 -13.25 -6.01 -42.97
CA THR A 30 -12.93 -7.09 -43.92
C THR A 30 -12.36 -8.34 -43.23
N THR A 31 -11.85 -8.22 -42.00
CA THR A 31 -11.35 -9.36 -41.21
C THR A 31 -12.41 -10.00 -40.31
N LYS A 32 -13.64 -9.47 -40.30
CA LYS A 32 -14.72 -9.86 -39.37
C LYS A 32 -15.96 -10.31 -40.13
N THR A 33 -16.85 -11.04 -39.44
CA THR A 33 -18.17 -11.35 -40.00
C THR A 33 -19.10 -10.15 -39.79
N VAL A 34 -19.43 -9.44 -40.87
CA VAL A 34 -20.24 -8.22 -40.81
C VAL A 34 -21.70 -8.52 -40.47
N ILE A 35 -22.30 -7.64 -39.68
CA ILE A 35 -23.72 -7.63 -39.31
C ILE A 35 -24.39 -6.45 -40.01
N SER A 36 -25.24 -6.74 -41.00
CA SER A 36 -26.14 -5.76 -41.59
C SER A 36 -27.39 -5.60 -40.73
N TYR A 37 -27.69 -4.38 -40.29
CA TYR A 37 -28.91 -4.10 -39.54
C TYR A 37 -30.17 -3.96 -40.41
N SER A 38 -30.12 -4.29 -41.71
CA SER A 38 -31.24 -4.22 -42.65
C SER A 38 -32.53 -4.93 -42.18
N GLU A 39 -32.40 -5.99 -41.37
CA GLU A 39 -33.54 -6.71 -40.80
C GLU A 39 -33.80 -6.41 -39.30
N ASN A 40 -32.92 -5.65 -38.65
CA ASN A 40 -32.91 -5.45 -37.20
C ASN A 40 -34.08 -4.55 -36.73
N LYS A 41 -34.99 -5.11 -35.93
CA LYS A 41 -36.23 -4.45 -35.51
C LYS A 41 -36.11 -3.59 -34.24
N THR A 42 -34.92 -3.50 -33.64
CA THR A 42 -34.65 -2.72 -32.42
C THR A 42 -34.85 -1.22 -32.67
N ALA A 43 -35.57 -0.58 -31.74
CA ALA A 43 -35.78 0.87 -31.73
C ALA A 43 -34.48 1.60 -31.36
N LEU A 44 -34.26 2.80 -31.90
CA LEU A 44 -33.08 3.60 -31.55
C LEU A 44 -33.13 4.06 -30.08
N ALA A 45 -31.95 4.16 -29.47
CA ALA A 45 -31.74 4.63 -28.11
C ALA A 45 -30.38 5.33 -27.96
N ASN A 46 -30.23 6.12 -26.91
CA ASN A 46 -28.93 6.73 -26.56
C ASN A 46 -27.88 5.66 -26.24
N GLY A 47 -26.65 5.87 -26.69
CA GLY A 47 -25.53 4.93 -26.52
C GLY A 47 -25.40 3.88 -27.62
N MET A 48 -26.46 3.61 -28.40
CA MET A 48 -26.37 2.70 -29.55
C MET A 48 -25.31 3.19 -30.54
N SER A 49 -24.48 2.28 -31.04
CA SER A 49 -23.31 2.59 -31.86
C SER A 49 -23.26 1.73 -33.12
N PHE A 50 -22.84 2.28 -34.26
CA PHE A 50 -22.78 1.56 -35.52
C PHE A 50 -21.81 2.20 -36.51
N TYR A 51 -21.28 1.40 -37.42
CA TYR A 51 -20.69 1.88 -38.66
C TYR A 51 -21.81 2.30 -39.63
N LEU A 52 -21.60 3.35 -40.41
CA LEU A 52 -22.61 3.93 -41.31
C LEU A 52 -22.07 3.90 -42.75
N GLY A 53 -22.83 3.40 -43.72
CA GLY A 53 -22.36 3.29 -45.11
C GLY A 53 -23.44 2.93 -46.12
N ALA A 54 -23.12 2.98 -47.42
CA ALA A 54 -24.04 2.53 -48.48
C ALA A 54 -24.07 0.98 -48.60
N SER A 55 -22.92 0.36 -48.30
CA SER A 55 -22.71 -1.07 -48.11
C SER A 55 -21.65 -1.28 -47.02
N GLU A 56 -21.49 -2.52 -46.56
CA GLU A 56 -20.38 -2.96 -45.69
C GLU A 56 -19.00 -2.64 -46.28
N ASN A 57 -18.88 -2.62 -47.61
CA ASN A 57 -17.66 -2.28 -48.34
C ASN A 57 -17.57 -0.77 -48.69
N THR A 58 -18.40 0.08 -48.06
CA THR A 58 -18.53 1.50 -48.42
C THR A 58 -18.93 2.35 -47.22
N LEU A 59 -18.14 2.22 -46.15
CA LEU A 59 -18.36 2.87 -44.86
C LEU A 59 -17.86 4.31 -44.84
N LEU A 60 -18.59 5.17 -44.14
CA LEU A 60 -18.26 6.58 -43.99
C LEU A 60 -17.12 6.78 -42.99
N LYS A 61 -16.27 7.76 -43.31
CA LYS A 61 -15.31 8.36 -42.39
C LYS A 61 -15.91 9.60 -41.73
N VAL A 62 -15.09 10.29 -40.95
CA VAL A 62 -15.34 11.69 -40.54
C VAL A 62 -14.21 12.59 -41.02
N THR A 63 -14.43 13.90 -41.02
CA THR A 63 -13.40 14.90 -41.31
C THR A 63 -12.43 15.08 -40.14
N ASP A 64 -11.33 15.78 -40.39
CA ASP A 64 -10.58 16.46 -39.33
C ASP A 64 -11.49 17.37 -38.49
N VAL A 65 -11.02 17.70 -37.28
CA VAL A 65 -11.78 18.48 -36.30
C VAL A 65 -11.93 19.94 -36.76
N LEU A 66 -13.13 20.27 -37.20
CA LEU A 66 -13.52 21.61 -37.64
C LEU A 66 -13.81 22.50 -36.42
N THR A 67 -13.54 23.80 -36.54
CA THR A 67 -13.89 24.80 -35.52
C THR A 67 -14.95 25.75 -36.08
N THR A 68 -16.04 25.99 -35.34
CA THR A 68 -17.11 26.93 -35.71
C THR A 68 -16.75 28.38 -35.33
N LYS A 69 -17.52 29.35 -35.82
CA LYS A 69 -17.40 30.77 -35.45
C LYS A 69 -17.58 31.03 -33.94
N ASP A 70 -18.44 30.26 -33.27
CA ASP A 70 -18.62 30.26 -31.82
C ASP A 70 -17.61 29.36 -31.07
N LYS A 71 -16.49 29.01 -31.73
CA LYS A 71 -15.34 28.26 -31.20
C LYS A 71 -15.68 26.85 -30.68
N LYS A 72 -16.73 26.21 -31.21
CA LYS A 72 -17.03 24.79 -30.94
C LYS A 72 -16.19 23.91 -31.86
N LYS A 73 -15.69 22.80 -31.32
CA LYS A 73 -15.06 21.73 -32.10
C LYS A 73 -16.11 20.72 -32.53
N VAL A 74 -16.18 20.44 -33.82
CA VAL A 74 -17.16 19.52 -34.45
C VAL A 74 -16.49 18.76 -35.60
N ILE A 75 -17.17 17.76 -36.14
CA ILE A 75 -16.73 16.98 -37.30
C ILE A 75 -17.88 16.87 -38.31
N SER A 76 -17.56 16.56 -39.56
CA SER A 76 -18.53 16.24 -40.61
C SER A 76 -18.33 14.81 -41.10
N PHE A 77 -19.31 14.26 -41.84
CA PHE A 77 -19.12 13.03 -42.60
C PHE A 77 -18.00 13.21 -43.64
N GLY A 78 -17.10 12.24 -43.72
CA GLY A 78 -16.16 12.07 -44.82
C GLY A 78 -16.73 11.18 -45.93
N ASP A 79 -15.94 10.97 -46.99
CA ASP A 79 -16.24 10.00 -48.04
C ASP A 79 -15.50 8.67 -47.84
N ALA A 80 -16.11 7.59 -48.30
CA ALA A 80 -15.48 6.28 -48.37
C ALA A 80 -14.44 6.28 -49.50
N ASN A 81 -13.19 5.90 -49.20
CA ASN A 81 -12.12 5.74 -50.19
C ASN A 81 -12.01 4.30 -50.74
N GLY A 82 -13.01 3.45 -50.47
CA GLY A 82 -12.99 2.02 -50.80
C GLY A 82 -12.22 1.14 -49.80
N ASP A 83 -11.59 1.73 -48.78
CA ASP A 83 -10.82 1.03 -47.75
C ASP A 83 -11.63 0.98 -46.44
N VAL A 84 -12.21 -0.19 -46.17
CA VAL A 84 -13.07 -0.43 -45.01
C VAL A 84 -12.35 -0.37 -43.67
N THR A 85 -11.02 -0.51 -43.65
CA THR A 85 -10.22 -0.47 -42.40
C THR A 85 -10.29 0.88 -41.69
N THR A 86 -10.78 1.90 -42.39
CA THR A 86 -10.87 3.29 -41.95
C THR A 86 -12.31 3.81 -41.76
N GLY A 87 -13.31 2.92 -41.76
CA GLY A 87 -14.68 3.26 -41.41
C GLY A 87 -14.82 3.67 -39.94
N VAL A 88 -15.68 4.64 -39.64
CA VAL A 88 -15.80 5.21 -38.28
C VAL A 88 -17.08 4.74 -37.58
N VAL A 89 -16.97 4.44 -36.27
CA VAL A 89 -18.12 4.14 -35.40
C VAL A 89 -18.82 5.44 -35.01
N PHE A 90 -20.13 5.50 -35.24
CA PHE A 90 -21.01 6.60 -34.84
C PHE A 90 -21.90 6.17 -33.68
N THR A 91 -21.98 6.98 -32.63
CA THR A 91 -22.82 6.76 -31.44
C THR A 91 -24.00 7.74 -31.40
N ILE A 92 -25.20 7.23 -31.09
CA ILE A 92 -26.41 8.03 -30.88
C ILE A 92 -26.37 8.76 -29.52
N ARG A 93 -26.63 10.06 -29.53
CA ARG A 93 -26.89 10.88 -28.33
C ARG A 93 -28.13 11.74 -28.49
N ASN A 94 -28.68 12.22 -27.36
CA ASN A 94 -29.85 13.12 -27.28
C ASN A 94 -31.08 12.67 -28.10
N TYR A 95 -31.29 11.35 -28.23
CA TYR A 95 -32.44 10.76 -28.91
C TYR A 95 -33.75 11.19 -28.25
N SER A 96 -34.59 11.85 -29.04
CA SER A 96 -35.87 12.44 -28.63
C SER A 96 -36.77 12.66 -29.85
N SER A 97 -38.03 12.21 -29.76
CA SER A 97 -39.05 12.43 -30.80
C SER A 97 -38.60 12.01 -32.22
N ASN A 98 -38.02 10.83 -32.35
CA ASN A 98 -37.41 10.27 -33.57
C ASN A 98 -36.21 11.05 -34.16
N SER A 99 -35.69 12.06 -33.45
CA SER A 99 -34.45 12.78 -33.77
C SER A 99 -33.31 12.43 -32.83
N PHE A 100 -32.07 12.45 -33.30
CA PHE A 100 -30.86 12.21 -32.50
C PHE A 100 -29.68 13.06 -32.99
N GLU A 101 -28.64 13.16 -32.17
CA GLU A 101 -27.31 13.60 -32.58
C GLU A 101 -26.44 12.37 -32.88
N LEU A 102 -25.53 12.50 -33.84
CA LEU A 102 -24.45 11.54 -34.05
C LEU A 102 -23.14 12.11 -33.51
N TRP A 103 -22.36 11.25 -32.88
CA TRP A 103 -21.04 11.57 -32.32
C TRP A 103 -20.03 10.48 -32.71
N ALA A 104 -18.78 10.85 -32.92
CA ALA A 104 -17.70 9.91 -33.23
C ALA A 104 -16.36 10.34 -32.61
N ASN A 105 -15.45 9.39 -32.38
CA ASN A 105 -14.14 9.64 -31.80
C ASN A 105 -13.10 10.02 -32.87
N VAL A 106 -12.30 11.06 -32.59
CA VAL A 106 -11.09 11.41 -33.34
C VAL A 106 -9.98 11.70 -32.33
N GLY A 107 -8.87 10.97 -32.39
CA GLY A 107 -7.75 11.13 -31.44
C GLY A 107 -8.14 10.93 -29.98
N GLY A 108 -9.00 9.95 -29.68
CA GLY A 108 -9.51 9.68 -28.33
C GLY A 108 -10.58 10.66 -27.81
N VAL A 109 -10.97 11.68 -28.59
CA VAL A 109 -11.98 12.68 -28.19
C VAL A 109 -13.24 12.54 -29.03
N ALA A 110 -14.41 12.47 -28.37
CA ALA A 110 -15.71 12.40 -29.03
C ALA A 110 -16.18 13.79 -29.51
N TYR A 111 -16.44 13.94 -30.80
CA TYR A 111 -16.97 15.17 -31.41
C TYR A 111 -18.38 14.95 -32.01
N GLN A 112 -19.18 16.01 -32.02
CA GLN A 112 -20.51 16.00 -32.64
C GLN A 112 -20.38 16.08 -34.16
N VAL A 113 -21.15 15.24 -34.86
CA VAL A 113 -21.25 15.24 -36.33
C VAL A 113 -22.28 16.26 -36.78
N VAL A 114 -21.89 17.13 -37.72
CA VAL A 114 -22.73 18.21 -38.27
C VAL A 114 -22.68 18.24 -39.79
N THR A 115 -23.73 18.79 -40.39
CA THR A 115 -23.84 19.08 -41.84
C THR A 115 -24.25 20.55 -42.04
N ASP A 116 -24.28 21.01 -43.29
CA ASP A 116 -25.05 22.21 -43.62
C ASP A 116 -26.57 21.97 -43.46
N LYS A 117 -27.38 23.00 -43.72
CA LYS A 117 -28.85 22.96 -43.56
C LYS A 117 -29.55 22.03 -44.56
N ASP A 118 -28.91 21.73 -45.69
CA ASP A 118 -29.41 20.87 -46.76
C ASP A 118 -28.88 19.42 -46.64
N GLY A 119 -28.05 19.13 -45.63
CA GLY A 119 -27.53 17.79 -45.33
C GLY A 119 -26.14 17.51 -45.90
N ASN A 120 -25.50 18.46 -46.58
CA ASN A 120 -24.19 18.25 -47.19
C ASN A 120 -23.06 18.24 -46.14
N ALA A 121 -22.01 17.47 -46.42
CA ALA A 121 -20.79 17.44 -45.62
C ALA A 121 -20.05 18.79 -45.68
N LEU A 122 -19.49 19.21 -44.55
CA LEU A 122 -18.60 20.37 -44.43
C LEU A 122 -17.15 19.92 -44.66
N THR A 123 -16.38 20.67 -45.45
CA THR A 123 -14.97 20.36 -45.77
C THR A 123 -13.96 21.31 -45.11
N ALA A 124 -14.42 22.34 -44.39
CA ALA A 124 -13.56 23.34 -43.75
C ALA A 124 -14.25 23.98 -42.53
N ALA A 125 -13.46 24.67 -41.69
CA ALA A 125 -13.95 25.50 -40.59
C ALA A 125 -14.90 26.59 -41.13
N THR A 126 -16.18 26.56 -40.73
CA THR A 126 -17.19 27.43 -41.30
C THR A 126 -17.29 28.78 -40.58
N GLY A 127 -17.62 29.84 -41.33
CA GLY A 127 -17.98 31.16 -40.77
C GLY A 127 -19.35 31.19 -40.06
N ASN A 128 -19.91 30.03 -39.73
CA ASN A 128 -21.22 29.82 -39.12
C ASN A 128 -21.04 29.47 -37.64
N ASN A 129 -22.02 29.83 -36.82
CA ASN A 129 -22.13 29.32 -35.45
C ASN A 129 -22.76 27.91 -35.48
N LEU A 130 -22.55 27.12 -34.43
CA LEU A 130 -23.14 25.76 -34.33
C LEU A 130 -24.68 25.76 -34.48
N SER A 131 -25.35 26.81 -34.01
CA SER A 131 -26.80 27.02 -34.16
C SER A 131 -27.29 27.23 -35.60
N GLU A 132 -26.38 27.42 -36.56
CA GLU A 132 -26.69 27.66 -37.98
C GLU A 132 -26.40 26.42 -38.86
N LEU A 133 -25.95 25.31 -38.25
CA LEU A 133 -25.66 24.03 -38.89
C LEU A 133 -26.76 23.01 -38.54
N ASN A 134 -26.88 21.93 -39.32
CA ASN A 134 -27.72 20.80 -38.93
C ASN A 134 -26.88 19.82 -38.09
N ALA A 135 -27.16 19.77 -36.79
CA ALA A 135 -26.45 18.94 -35.80
C ALA A 135 -27.29 17.76 -35.28
N LYS A 136 -28.45 17.51 -35.90
CA LYS A 136 -29.39 16.43 -35.57
C LYS A 136 -29.90 15.73 -36.82
N PHE A 137 -30.25 14.46 -36.67
CA PHE A 137 -30.65 13.57 -37.74
C PHE A 137 -31.89 12.75 -37.34
N ALA A 138 -32.56 12.18 -38.33
CA ALA A 138 -33.70 11.29 -38.16
C ALA A 138 -33.66 10.11 -39.16
N VAL A 139 -34.40 9.05 -38.86
CA VAL A 139 -34.62 7.90 -39.76
C VAL A 139 -36.11 7.53 -39.80
N SER A 140 -36.57 6.98 -40.92
CA SER A 140 -38.00 6.81 -41.24
C SER A 140 -38.81 5.97 -40.24
N GLU A 141 -38.21 4.95 -39.62
CA GLU A 141 -38.90 4.03 -38.70
C GLU A 141 -38.53 4.19 -37.22
N GLY A 142 -37.59 5.08 -36.86
CA GLY A 142 -37.05 5.18 -35.49
C GLY A 142 -36.35 3.91 -35.00
N LYS A 143 -35.78 3.11 -35.92
CA LYS A 143 -35.15 1.79 -35.67
C LYS A 143 -33.78 1.69 -36.34
N LEU A 144 -32.99 0.70 -35.91
CA LEU A 144 -31.66 0.44 -36.45
C LEU A 144 -31.69 -0.09 -37.90
N LYS A 145 -32.78 -0.75 -38.32
CA LYS A 145 -33.08 -0.95 -39.75
C LYS A 145 -33.51 0.37 -40.40
N PHE A 146 -32.57 1.02 -41.08
CA PHE A 146 -32.85 2.16 -41.95
C PHE A 146 -32.07 2.08 -43.26
N SER A 147 -32.55 2.81 -44.26
CA SER A 147 -31.95 2.97 -45.59
C SER A 147 -32.16 4.42 -46.01
N GLY A 148 -31.30 5.29 -45.48
CA GLY A 148 -31.36 6.74 -45.56
C GLY A 148 -31.32 7.40 -44.19
N LEU A 149 -30.47 8.42 -44.06
CA LEU A 149 -30.32 9.26 -42.87
C LEU A 149 -30.71 10.70 -43.26
N TYR A 150 -31.57 11.34 -42.46
CA TYR A 150 -32.22 12.59 -42.85
C TYR A 150 -31.90 13.75 -41.90
N THR A 151 -31.86 14.97 -42.41
CA THR A 151 -31.80 16.20 -41.59
C THR A 151 -33.09 16.41 -40.80
N VAL A 152 -33.05 17.21 -39.73
CA VAL A 152 -34.27 17.66 -39.02
C VAL A 152 -34.70 19.08 -39.42
N THR A 153 -34.02 19.66 -40.41
CA THR A 153 -34.41 20.92 -41.06
C THR A 153 -35.67 20.74 -41.92
N VAL A 154 -36.33 21.86 -42.22
CA VAL A 154 -37.48 21.91 -43.14
C VAL A 154 -37.10 22.78 -44.35
N PRO A 155 -37.21 22.28 -45.60
CA PRO A 155 -37.58 20.91 -45.97
C PRO A 155 -36.51 19.89 -45.59
N THR A 156 -36.95 18.71 -45.16
CA THR A 156 -36.09 17.57 -44.81
C THR A 156 -35.31 17.07 -46.02
N LYS A 157 -34.03 16.72 -45.82
CA LYS A 157 -33.10 16.22 -46.85
C LYS A 157 -32.45 14.92 -46.40
N GLU A 158 -32.09 14.06 -47.35
CA GLU A 158 -31.26 12.88 -47.08
C GLU A 158 -29.77 13.27 -47.16
N VAL A 159 -28.98 12.89 -46.16
CA VAL A 159 -27.57 13.31 -45.99
C VAL A 159 -26.66 12.69 -47.06
N LYS A 160 -26.83 11.38 -47.34
CA LYS A 160 -26.33 10.68 -48.53
C LYS A 160 -27.32 9.55 -48.85
N ASN A 161 -27.54 9.28 -50.13
CA ASN A 161 -28.51 8.30 -50.63
C ASN A 161 -28.24 6.88 -50.08
N GLY A 162 -29.23 6.28 -49.42
CA GLY A 162 -29.27 4.84 -49.13
C GLY A 162 -28.36 4.37 -48.00
N LEU A 163 -27.97 5.26 -47.08
CA LEU A 163 -27.15 4.92 -45.91
C LEU A 163 -27.81 3.90 -44.97
N LYS A 164 -27.06 2.90 -44.53
CA LYS A 164 -27.45 1.82 -43.62
C LYS A 164 -26.47 1.72 -42.47
N ALA A 165 -26.93 1.16 -41.35
CA ALA A 165 -26.10 0.85 -40.19
C ALA A 165 -25.54 -0.59 -40.25
N PHE A 166 -24.30 -0.76 -39.78
CA PHE A 166 -23.56 -2.03 -39.72
C PHE A 166 -22.81 -2.19 -38.39
N SER A 167 -22.49 -3.44 -38.05
CA SER A 167 -21.60 -3.86 -36.96
C SER A 167 -20.87 -5.14 -37.39
N CYS A 168 -20.24 -5.87 -36.47
CA CYS A 168 -19.66 -7.19 -36.71
C CYS A 168 -19.82 -8.13 -35.51
N SER A 169 -19.61 -9.41 -35.79
CA SER A 169 -19.29 -10.43 -34.80
C SER A 169 -17.79 -10.74 -34.84
N GLU A 170 -17.25 -11.08 -33.67
CA GLU A 170 -15.83 -11.35 -33.45
C GLU A 170 -15.66 -12.75 -32.84
N GLY A 171 -14.63 -13.49 -33.27
CA GLY A 171 -14.29 -14.78 -32.68
C GLY A 171 -13.76 -14.61 -31.25
N ILE A 172 -14.20 -15.48 -30.35
CA ILE A 172 -13.77 -15.49 -28.95
C ILE A 172 -13.08 -16.82 -28.65
N ASP A 173 -11.90 -16.75 -28.06
CA ASP A 173 -11.09 -17.89 -27.67
C ASP A 173 -11.09 -18.14 -26.15
N ALA A 174 -10.38 -19.17 -25.72
CA ALA A 174 -10.14 -19.47 -24.33
C ALA A 174 -9.32 -18.39 -23.60
N ALA A 175 -8.44 -17.65 -24.28
CA ALA A 175 -7.60 -16.64 -23.64
C ALA A 175 -8.45 -15.45 -23.15
N TYR A 176 -9.34 -14.93 -24.00
CA TYR A 176 -10.32 -13.90 -23.62
C TYR A 176 -11.23 -14.39 -22.48
N LEU A 177 -11.76 -15.61 -22.57
CA LEU A 177 -12.72 -16.13 -21.58
C LEU A 177 -12.11 -16.44 -20.21
N ASN A 178 -10.85 -16.92 -20.18
CA ASN A 178 -10.09 -17.10 -18.94
C ASN A 178 -9.61 -15.77 -18.33
N ASP A 179 -9.33 -14.76 -19.16
CA ASP A 179 -9.04 -13.40 -18.68
C ASP A 179 -10.29 -12.71 -18.10
N TYR A 180 -11.45 -12.90 -18.75
CA TYR A 180 -12.74 -12.39 -18.30
C TYR A 180 -13.11 -12.92 -16.90
N ASN A 181 -12.91 -14.22 -16.65
CA ASN A 181 -13.06 -14.77 -15.29
C ASN A 181 -12.05 -15.89 -15.00
N SER A 182 -11.02 -15.55 -14.21
CA SER A 182 -9.94 -16.46 -13.83
C SER A 182 -10.36 -17.60 -12.90
N ASN A 183 -11.58 -17.56 -12.36
CA ASN A 183 -12.16 -18.60 -11.50
C ASN A 183 -13.07 -19.58 -12.27
N GLY A 184 -13.05 -19.52 -13.60
CA GLY A 184 -13.87 -20.33 -14.50
C GLY A 184 -14.99 -19.50 -15.13
N THR A 185 -15.07 -19.55 -16.46
CA THR A 185 -16.11 -18.89 -17.24
C THR A 185 -17.49 -19.42 -16.86
N THR A 186 -18.46 -18.52 -16.68
CA THR A 186 -19.87 -18.89 -16.51
C THR A 186 -20.68 -18.28 -17.64
N LEU A 187 -21.52 -19.08 -18.32
CA LEU A 187 -22.45 -18.59 -19.33
C LEU A 187 -23.89 -18.68 -18.80
N SER A 188 -24.52 -17.51 -18.73
CA SER A 188 -25.90 -17.32 -18.35
C SER A 188 -26.81 -17.29 -19.59
N PHE A 189 -28.12 -17.37 -19.36
CA PHE A 189 -29.15 -17.17 -20.38
C PHE A 189 -30.23 -16.28 -19.77
N ASP A 190 -30.83 -15.40 -20.57
CA ASP A 190 -31.75 -14.33 -20.15
C ASP A 190 -33.12 -14.89 -19.71
N TYR A 191 -33.13 -15.56 -18.55
CA TYR A 191 -34.26 -16.31 -18.03
C TYR A 191 -34.13 -16.58 -16.51
N THR A 192 -35.21 -16.94 -15.83
CA THR A 192 -35.16 -17.27 -14.40
C THR A 192 -34.48 -18.62 -14.17
N THR A 193 -33.50 -18.65 -13.24
CA THR A 193 -32.64 -19.82 -13.01
C THR A 193 -33.41 -21.08 -12.60
N ASN A 194 -34.51 -20.94 -11.86
CA ASN A 194 -35.35 -22.05 -11.41
C ASN A 194 -36.17 -22.73 -12.53
N GLU A 195 -36.30 -22.10 -13.70
CA GLU A 195 -37.01 -22.64 -14.87
C GLU A 195 -36.06 -23.06 -16.02
N LEU A 196 -34.76 -22.78 -15.89
CA LEU A 196 -33.74 -23.12 -16.89
C LEU A 196 -33.24 -24.55 -16.70
N VAL A 197 -33.31 -25.36 -17.76
CA VAL A 197 -32.94 -26.78 -17.76
C VAL A 197 -31.75 -27.02 -18.69
N GLY A 198 -30.77 -27.79 -18.23
CA GLY A 198 -29.64 -28.24 -19.06
C GLY A 198 -28.47 -27.27 -19.19
N ASN A 199 -28.46 -26.13 -18.48
CA ASN A 199 -27.26 -25.30 -18.44
C ASN A 199 -26.13 -26.02 -17.67
N LEU A 200 -25.02 -26.28 -18.34
CA LEU A 200 -23.80 -26.85 -17.75
C LEU A 200 -22.60 -25.89 -17.77
N PHE A 201 -22.77 -24.68 -18.33
CA PHE A 201 -21.73 -23.64 -18.39
C PHE A 201 -21.57 -22.88 -17.06
N ASP A 202 -21.57 -23.58 -15.93
CA ASP A 202 -21.19 -23.05 -14.61
C ASP A 202 -19.69 -23.27 -14.40
N LYS A 203 -18.92 -22.19 -14.19
CA LYS A 203 -17.48 -22.21 -13.85
C LYS A 203 -16.70 -23.29 -14.62
N VAL A 204 -16.83 -23.24 -15.93
CA VAL A 204 -16.13 -24.12 -16.88
C VAL A 204 -14.82 -23.47 -17.29
N VAL A 205 -13.80 -24.29 -17.58
CA VAL A 205 -12.51 -23.78 -18.07
C VAL A 205 -12.47 -23.97 -19.59
N PRO A 206 -12.47 -22.90 -20.40
CA PRO A 206 -12.26 -23.01 -21.83
C PRO A 206 -10.77 -23.26 -22.13
N VAL A 207 -10.51 -24.06 -23.17
CA VAL A 207 -9.17 -24.36 -23.71
C VAL A 207 -9.28 -24.37 -25.23
N SER A 208 -8.38 -23.66 -25.93
CA SER A 208 -8.41 -23.52 -27.39
C SER A 208 -7.14 -24.09 -28.04
N PHE A 209 -7.30 -24.66 -29.23
CA PHE A 209 -6.21 -25.16 -30.08
C PHE A 209 -6.30 -24.52 -31.47
N THR A 210 -5.19 -24.04 -32.00
CA THR A 210 -5.09 -23.53 -33.39
C THR A 210 -5.05 -24.65 -34.42
N ASP A 211 -4.47 -25.79 -34.04
CA ASP A 211 -4.14 -26.93 -34.89
C ASP A 211 -4.66 -28.24 -34.27
N GLU A 212 -4.63 -29.35 -35.02
CA GLU A 212 -5.04 -30.66 -34.49
C GLU A 212 -3.93 -31.28 -33.62
N VAL A 213 -4.24 -31.55 -32.35
CA VAL A 213 -3.35 -32.28 -31.42
C VAL A 213 -3.50 -33.77 -31.70
N VAL A 214 -2.43 -34.41 -32.19
CA VAL A 214 -2.40 -35.85 -32.54
C VAL A 214 -1.30 -36.57 -31.78
N ALA A 215 -1.55 -37.81 -31.38
CA ALA A 215 -0.55 -38.66 -30.72
C ALA A 215 0.68 -38.91 -31.62
N THR A 216 1.88 -39.04 -31.02
CA THR A 216 3.12 -39.24 -31.79
C THR A 216 3.26 -40.66 -32.37
N GLN A 217 2.57 -41.63 -31.77
CA GLN A 217 2.62 -43.04 -32.18
C GLN A 217 1.47 -43.36 -33.14
N PRO A 218 1.74 -43.79 -34.40
CA PRO A 218 0.69 -44.07 -35.40
C PRO A 218 -0.27 -45.23 -35.07
N SER A 219 -0.10 -45.90 -33.93
CA SER A 219 -1.00 -46.93 -33.42
C SER A 219 -2.00 -46.42 -32.37
N ASP A 220 -1.93 -45.15 -31.97
CA ASP A 220 -2.94 -44.51 -31.13
C ASP A 220 -3.82 -43.59 -32.00
N GLU A 221 -5.14 -43.76 -31.92
CA GLU A 221 -6.13 -42.95 -32.62
C GLU A 221 -6.51 -41.67 -31.84
N ASN A 222 -5.95 -41.47 -30.63
CA ASN A 222 -6.21 -40.31 -29.78
C ASN A 222 -5.80 -38.97 -30.45
N LYS A 223 -6.76 -38.04 -30.53
CA LYS A 223 -6.55 -36.66 -30.99
C LYS A 223 -7.58 -35.66 -30.49
N LEU A 224 -7.28 -34.37 -30.59
CA LEU A 224 -8.23 -33.26 -30.40
C LEU A 224 -8.14 -32.30 -31.59
N ALA A 225 -9.29 -31.94 -32.17
CA ALA A 225 -9.36 -31.06 -33.33
C ALA A 225 -9.12 -29.59 -32.96
N ALA A 226 -8.65 -28.79 -33.92
CA ALA A 226 -8.55 -27.33 -33.76
C ALA A 226 -9.92 -26.71 -33.40
N GLY A 227 -9.94 -25.76 -32.46
CA GLY A 227 -11.16 -25.14 -31.94
C GLY A 227 -11.14 -24.99 -30.41
N THR A 228 -12.30 -24.75 -29.79
CA THR A 228 -12.38 -24.46 -28.33
C THR A 228 -13.25 -25.47 -27.59
N TYR A 229 -12.72 -25.99 -26.48
CA TYR A 229 -13.35 -26.98 -25.63
C TYR A 229 -13.61 -26.39 -24.24
N PHE A 230 -14.78 -26.65 -23.66
CA PHE A 230 -15.05 -26.34 -22.25
C PHE A 230 -14.83 -27.59 -21.40
N VAL A 231 -13.93 -27.52 -20.43
CA VAL A 231 -13.57 -28.67 -19.56
C VAL A 231 -13.89 -28.45 -18.09
N LYS A 232 -14.08 -29.55 -17.37
CA LYS A 232 -14.30 -29.60 -15.91
C LYS A 232 -13.74 -30.90 -15.34
N GLY A 233 -13.36 -30.90 -14.06
CA GLY A 233 -12.71 -32.03 -13.38
C GLY A 233 -12.15 -31.64 -12.02
N ASP A 234 -11.22 -32.45 -11.49
CA ASP A 234 -10.41 -32.03 -10.33
C ASP A 234 -9.54 -30.82 -10.68
N SER A 235 -9.43 -29.86 -9.75
CA SER A 235 -8.72 -28.59 -9.98
C SER A 235 -7.24 -28.75 -10.31
N LYS A 236 -6.56 -29.78 -9.79
CA LYS A 236 -5.15 -30.05 -10.10
C LYS A 236 -5.02 -30.70 -11.48
N LYS A 237 -5.92 -31.63 -11.83
CA LYS A 237 -5.96 -32.28 -13.15
C LYS A 237 -6.28 -31.28 -14.27
N VAL A 238 -7.29 -30.43 -14.08
CA VAL A 238 -7.62 -29.35 -15.04
C VAL A 238 -6.47 -28.36 -15.16
N LYS A 239 -5.82 -27.96 -14.05
CA LYS A 239 -4.63 -27.09 -14.12
C LYS A 239 -3.47 -27.77 -14.85
N ALA A 240 -3.23 -29.07 -14.63
CA ALA A 240 -2.17 -29.81 -15.33
C ALA A 240 -2.43 -29.88 -16.84
N PHE A 241 -3.66 -30.14 -17.27
CA PHE A 241 -4.05 -30.10 -18.69
C PHE A 241 -3.82 -28.70 -19.30
N VAL A 242 -4.31 -27.64 -18.66
CA VAL A 242 -4.09 -26.25 -19.13
C VAL A 242 -2.61 -25.89 -19.18
N SER A 243 -1.80 -26.34 -18.22
CA SER A 243 -0.35 -26.14 -18.22
C SER A 243 0.39 -26.95 -19.30
N ALA A 244 -0.13 -28.11 -19.71
CA ALA A 244 0.44 -28.88 -20.82
C ALA A 244 0.11 -28.24 -22.17
N VAL A 245 -1.10 -27.69 -22.33
CA VAL A 245 -1.51 -26.97 -23.55
C VAL A 245 -0.78 -25.64 -23.70
N ASN A 246 -0.60 -24.89 -22.59
CA ASN A 246 0.03 -23.57 -22.59
C ASN A 246 1.56 -23.62 -22.34
N ALA A 247 2.22 -24.74 -22.61
CA ALA A 247 3.68 -24.83 -22.53
C ALA A 247 4.35 -24.10 -23.70
N GLU A 248 5.57 -23.58 -23.51
CA GLU A 248 6.34 -22.90 -24.56
C GLU A 248 6.63 -23.81 -25.77
N THR A 249 6.85 -25.10 -25.50
CA THR A 249 6.85 -26.19 -26.49
C THR A 249 5.83 -27.25 -26.06
N PRO A 250 4.58 -27.21 -26.56
CA PRO A 250 3.55 -28.16 -26.16
C PRO A 250 3.89 -29.60 -26.61
N ASP A 251 3.65 -30.57 -25.72
CA ASP A 251 3.79 -32.00 -26.01
C ASP A 251 2.40 -32.61 -26.20
N ASN A 252 2.10 -33.05 -27.43
CA ASN A 252 0.81 -33.65 -27.79
C ASN A 252 0.46 -34.89 -26.95
N ASP A 253 1.42 -35.76 -26.66
CA ASP A 253 1.17 -37.00 -25.91
C ASP A 253 0.87 -36.68 -24.44
N ALA A 254 1.56 -35.67 -23.87
CA ALA A 254 1.27 -35.16 -22.53
C ALA A 254 -0.11 -34.46 -22.47
N ILE A 255 -0.47 -33.66 -23.48
CA ILE A 255 -1.80 -33.02 -23.60
C ILE A 255 -2.90 -34.07 -23.67
N LEU A 256 -2.77 -35.07 -24.55
CA LEU A 256 -3.77 -36.13 -24.72
C LEU A 256 -3.87 -37.02 -23.48
N THR A 257 -2.76 -37.31 -22.80
CA THR A 257 -2.75 -38.03 -21.52
C THR A 257 -3.50 -37.24 -20.44
N ALA A 258 -3.22 -35.94 -20.30
CA ALA A 258 -3.91 -35.08 -19.33
C ALA A 258 -5.39 -34.86 -19.68
N ALA A 259 -5.75 -34.82 -20.97
CA ALA A 259 -7.13 -34.74 -21.44
C ALA A 259 -7.96 -35.95 -20.99
N GLN A 260 -7.40 -37.16 -21.02
CA GLN A 260 -8.10 -38.38 -20.60
C GLN A 260 -8.50 -38.39 -19.12
N GLU A 261 -7.83 -37.61 -18.28
CA GLU A 261 -8.10 -37.52 -16.84
C GLU A 261 -9.26 -36.57 -16.44
N ILE A 262 -9.79 -35.79 -17.40
CA ILE A 262 -10.81 -34.76 -17.17
C ILE A 262 -12.09 -35.03 -17.99
N THR A 263 -13.05 -34.10 -17.94
CA THR A 263 -14.29 -34.17 -18.72
C THR A 263 -14.49 -32.94 -19.60
N PHE A 264 -15.06 -33.17 -20.77
CA PHE A 264 -15.33 -32.20 -21.82
C PHE A 264 -16.85 -31.98 -21.93
N LEU A 265 -17.29 -30.74 -22.06
CA LEU A 265 -18.69 -30.43 -22.34
C LEU A 265 -18.99 -30.77 -23.81
N ALA A 266 -20.11 -31.44 -24.06
CA ALA A 266 -20.49 -31.86 -25.41
C ALA A 266 -22.01 -31.89 -25.60
N LEU A 267 -22.46 -31.94 -26.86
CA LEU A 267 -23.82 -32.34 -27.21
C LEU A 267 -23.94 -33.87 -27.16
N ASP A 268 -24.95 -34.38 -26.44
CA ASP A 268 -25.23 -35.81 -26.30
C ASP A 268 -25.91 -36.33 -27.59
N PRO A 269 -25.27 -37.22 -28.37
CA PRO A 269 -25.83 -37.71 -29.63
C PRO A 269 -26.98 -38.72 -29.45
N SER A 270 -27.29 -39.09 -28.21
CA SER A 270 -28.34 -40.06 -27.82
C SER A 270 -29.51 -39.41 -27.06
N ASN A 271 -29.30 -38.28 -26.37
CA ASN A 271 -30.29 -37.64 -25.51
C ASN A 271 -30.86 -36.35 -26.10
N ARG A 272 -32.19 -36.26 -26.17
CA ARG A 272 -32.92 -35.20 -26.89
C ARG A 272 -34.17 -34.79 -26.12
N TYR A 273 -34.29 -33.49 -25.80
CA TYR A 273 -35.46 -32.94 -25.12
C TYR A 273 -36.73 -33.03 -25.98
N ASP A 274 -37.88 -33.13 -25.32
CA ASP A 274 -39.18 -33.13 -26.01
C ASP A 274 -39.78 -31.73 -26.15
N ILE A 275 -39.25 -31.02 -27.15
CA ILE A 275 -39.60 -29.65 -27.52
C ILE A 275 -40.61 -29.69 -28.68
N ASN A 276 -41.76 -29.04 -28.51
CA ASN A 276 -42.78 -28.97 -29.56
C ASN A 276 -42.24 -28.26 -30.81
N GLY A 277 -42.56 -28.80 -31.99
CA GLY A 277 -42.19 -28.22 -33.29
C GLY A 277 -40.75 -28.49 -33.78
N LYS A 278 -39.87 -29.04 -32.94
CA LYS A 278 -38.45 -29.33 -33.23
C LYS A 278 -38.23 -30.07 -34.56
N GLN A 279 -37.21 -29.67 -35.32
CA GLN A 279 -36.76 -30.31 -36.57
C GLN A 279 -35.53 -31.19 -36.30
N ASP A 280 -35.06 -31.98 -37.28
CA ASP A 280 -33.87 -32.78 -37.08
C ASP A 280 -32.63 -31.92 -36.76
N ASN A 281 -31.70 -32.51 -35.99
CA ASN A 281 -30.55 -31.85 -35.35
C ASN A 281 -30.87 -30.81 -34.24
N GLU A 282 -32.14 -30.43 -34.03
CA GLU A 282 -32.55 -29.58 -32.90
C GLU A 282 -32.85 -30.37 -31.61
N GLY A 283 -32.72 -29.74 -30.45
CA GLY A 283 -33.21 -30.28 -29.18
C GLY A 283 -32.30 -31.30 -28.50
N TYR A 284 -31.05 -31.48 -28.93
CA TYR A 284 -30.07 -32.35 -28.26
C TYR A 284 -29.54 -31.71 -26.97
N ALA A 285 -29.35 -32.51 -25.92
CA ALA A 285 -28.96 -32.05 -24.59
C ALA A 285 -27.43 -31.87 -24.47
N LEU A 286 -26.98 -31.05 -23.51
CA LEU A 286 -25.57 -30.98 -23.13
C LEU A 286 -25.23 -32.04 -22.06
N TYR A 287 -24.01 -32.58 -22.11
CA TYR A 287 -23.48 -33.51 -21.11
C TYR A 287 -21.96 -33.41 -20.92
N TRP A 288 -21.46 -33.98 -19.83
CA TRP A 288 -20.03 -34.14 -19.56
C TRP A 288 -19.50 -35.45 -20.15
N MET A 289 -18.85 -35.36 -21.31
CA MET A 289 -18.13 -36.45 -21.95
C MET A 289 -16.82 -36.74 -21.22
N LYS A 290 -16.43 -38.01 -21.10
CA LYS A 290 -15.11 -38.39 -20.56
C LYS A 290 -14.01 -38.02 -21.56
N GLY A 291 -12.85 -37.57 -21.07
CA GLY A 291 -11.68 -37.29 -21.90
C GLY A 291 -11.29 -38.44 -22.83
N SER A 292 -11.23 -39.67 -22.32
CA SER A 292 -10.96 -40.89 -23.12
C SER A 292 -12.07 -41.31 -24.10
N VAL A 293 -13.13 -40.53 -24.23
CA VAL A 293 -14.10 -40.61 -25.34
C VAL A 293 -13.94 -39.40 -26.26
N ALA A 294 -13.69 -38.21 -25.70
CA ALA A 294 -13.44 -36.98 -26.45
C ALA A 294 -12.18 -37.04 -27.32
N THR A 295 -11.14 -37.76 -26.88
CA THR A 295 -9.90 -37.97 -27.67
C THR A 295 -10.01 -39.09 -28.69
N ALA A 296 -10.87 -40.08 -28.46
CA ALA A 296 -10.76 -41.39 -29.11
C ALA A 296 -11.28 -41.46 -30.57
N ASN A 297 -11.96 -40.43 -31.08
CA ASN A 297 -12.42 -40.37 -32.48
C ASN A 297 -12.92 -38.96 -32.85
N ALA A 298 -12.73 -38.58 -34.11
CA ALA A 298 -13.08 -37.25 -34.63
C ALA A 298 -14.56 -36.85 -34.45
N ASP A 299 -15.48 -37.82 -34.48
CA ASP A 299 -16.92 -37.57 -34.28
C ASP A 299 -17.22 -37.12 -32.85
N SER A 300 -16.54 -37.72 -31.86
CA SER A 300 -16.61 -37.33 -30.45
C SER A 300 -15.89 -36.00 -30.20
N CYS A 301 -14.77 -35.74 -30.88
CA CYS A 301 -14.11 -34.42 -30.86
C CYS A 301 -15.06 -33.32 -31.35
N SER A 302 -15.80 -33.56 -32.45
CA SER A 302 -16.67 -32.57 -33.09
C SER A 302 -17.85 -32.17 -32.21
N ASN A 303 -18.48 -33.15 -31.55
CA ASN A 303 -19.59 -32.92 -30.60
C ASN A 303 -19.20 -32.13 -29.34
N ALA A 304 -17.90 -31.97 -29.05
CA ALA A 304 -17.35 -31.22 -27.93
C ALA A 304 -16.66 -29.91 -28.33
N ASN A 305 -16.53 -29.62 -29.64
CA ASN A 305 -15.79 -28.47 -30.16
C ASN A 305 -16.73 -27.29 -30.42
N PHE A 306 -16.47 -26.17 -29.74
CA PHE A 306 -17.24 -24.94 -29.81
C PHE A 306 -16.51 -23.86 -30.61
N THR A 307 -17.19 -23.30 -31.60
CA THR A 307 -16.91 -21.95 -32.12
C THR A 307 -17.72 -20.93 -31.31
N ILE A 308 -17.05 -20.05 -30.57
CA ILE A 308 -17.68 -18.93 -29.84
C ILE A 308 -17.48 -17.64 -30.63
N THR A 309 -18.53 -16.84 -30.78
CA THR A 309 -18.42 -15.46 -31.28
C THR A 309 -19.19 -14.46 -30.42
N ALA A 310 -18.71 -13.22 -30.34
CA ALA A 310 -19.50 -12.08 -29.87
C ALA A 310 -20.70 -11.87 -30.82
N LYS A 311 -21.92 -11.73 -30.30
CA LYS A 311 -23.13 -11.68 -31.13
C LYS A 311 -23.24 -10.40 -31.96
N ASP A 312 -22.88 -9.26 -31.38
CA ASP A 312 -22.76 -7.94 -32.01
C ASP A 312 -21.91 -7.05 -31.08
N VAL A 313 -20.69 -6.73 -31.51
CA VAL A 313 -19.69 -6.05 -30.66
C VAL A 313 -20.02 -4.60 -30.31
N LEU A 314 -21.04 -4.00 -30.94
CA LEU A 314 -21.42 -2.59 -30.72
C LEU A 314 -22.71 -2.40 -29.92
N ASN A 315 -23.66 -3.34 -29.97
CA ASN A 315 -24.97 -3.19 -29.30
C ASN A 315 -25.47 -4.41 -28.51
N GLU A 316 -24.79 -5.56 -28.57
CA GLU A 316 -25.11 -6.74 -27.75
C GLU A 316 -23.87 -7.22 -26.97
N ASP A 317 -23.26 -6.28 -26.23
CA ASP A 317 -22.14 -6.53 -25.31
C ASP A 317 -22.39 -7.73 -24.38
N GLY A 318 -21.34 -8.52 -24.14
CA GLY A 318 -21.39 -9.76 -23.36
C GLY A 318 -22.24 -10.91 -23.93
N LYS A 319 -23.06 -10.71 -24.98
CA LYS A 319 -23.86 -11.78 -25.61
C LYS A 319 -23.07 -12.54 -26.65
N LEU A 320 -23.21 -13.86 -26.62
CA LEU A 320 -22.41 -14.78 -27.40
C LEU A 320 -23.28 -15.61 -28.36
N THR A 321 -22.66 -16.12 -29.41
CA THR A 321 -23.19 -17.23 -30.20
C THR A 321 -22.25 -18.42 -30.02
N LEU A 322 -22.81 -19.55 -29.56
CA LEU A 322 -22.09 -20.81 -29.45
C LEU A 322 -22.49 -21.72 -30.60
N THR A 323 -21.51 -22.35 -31.23
CA THR A 323 -21.68 -23.16 -32.43
C THR A 323 -20.92 -24.46 -32.29
N VAL A 324 -21.55 -25.60 -32.60
CA VAL A 324 -20.92 -26.93 -32.53
C VAL A 324 -21.15 -27.67 -33.84
N ASP A 325 -20.15 -28.39 -34.33
CA ASP A 325 -20.28 -29.32 -35.46
C ASP A 325 -20.84 -30.66 -34.97
N TYR A 326 -22.17 -30.72 -34.88
CA TYR A 326 -22.86 -31.85 -34.28
C TYR A 326 -22.97 -33.05 -35.24
N LYS A 327 -22.67 -34.25 -34.75
CA LYS A 327 -22.85 -35.52 -35.45
C LYS A 327 -23.63 -36.51 -34.59
N LYS A 328 -24.75 -37.00 -35.12
CA LYS A 328 -25.59 -38.01 -34.45
C LYS A 328 -24.88 -39.35 -34.39
N LYS A 329 -25.21 -40.15 -33.37
CA LYS A 329 -24.69 -41.50 -33.20
C LYS A 329 -24.96 -42.34 -34.46
N ASP A 330 -23.94 -43.10 -34.87
CA ASP A 330 -23.97 -44.04 -36.01
C ASP A 330 -24.27 -43.38 -37.38
N GLN A 331 -24.11 -42.04 -37.49
CA GLN A 331 -24.34 -41.27 -38.72
C GLN A 331 -23.12 -41.32 -39.65
N THR A 332 -23.34 -41.63 -40.93
CA THR A 332 -22.28 -41.71 -41.96
C THR A 332 -22.09 -40.43 -42.79
N THR A 333 -23.00 -39.46 -42.68
CA THR A 333 -22.88 -38.15 -43.33
C THR A 333 -22.00 -37.19 -42.51
N ALA A 334 -21.57 -36.10 -43.14
CA ALA A 334 -20.82 -35.04 -42.47
C ALA A 334 -21.58 -34.45 -41.26
N ALA A 335 -20.84 -33.87 -40.31
CA ALA A 335 -21.42 -33.16 -39.18
C ALA A 335 -22.27 -31.96 -39.64
N THR A 336 -23.28 -31.61 -38.85
CA THR A 336 -24.17 -30.47 -39.08
C THR A 336 -23.88 -29.38 -38.05
N LYS A 337 -23.48 -28.20 -38.51
CA LYS A 337 -23.26 -27.04 -37.63
C LYS A 337 -24.58 -26.57 -37.02
N VAL A 338 -24.66 -26.54 -35.69
CA VAL A 338 -25.82 -26.13 -34.90
C VAL A 338 -25.42 -25.06 -33.88
N TYR A 339 -26.37 -24.20 -33.51
CA TYR A 339 -26.22 -23.32 -32.35
C TYR A 339 -26.49 -24.06 -31.05
N VAL A 340 -25.82 -23.65 -29.97
CA VAL A 340 -26.18 -24.04 -28.59
C VAL A 340 -26.81 -22.82 -27.91
N ALA A 341 -28.10 -22.91 -27.63
CA ALA A 341 -28.90 -21.79 -27.12
C ALA A 341 -29.97 -22.26 -26.13
N ALA A 342 -30.50 -21.35 -25.33
CA ALA A 342 -31.67 -21.61 -24.49
C ALA A 342 -32.96 -21.41 -25.32
N VAL A 343 -33.88 -22.36 -25.29
CA VAL A 343 -35.14 -22.28 -26.07
C VAL A 343 -36.35 -22.55 -25.21
N LYS A 344 -37.41 -21.77 -25.43
CA LYS A 344 -38.71 -21.93 -24.79
C LYS A 344 -39.72 -22.38 -25.86
N PRO A 345 -40.35 -23.57 -25.77
CA PRO A 345 -41.14 -24.12 -26.88
C PRO A 345 -42.37 -23.28 -27.24
N SER A 346 -42.99 -22.65 -26.25
CA SER A 346 -44.09 -21.70 -26.40
C SER A 346 -44.08 -20.66 -25.27
N VAL A 347 -44.79 -19.53 -25.46
CA VAL A 347 -44.94 -18.51 -24.40
C VAL A 347 -45.59 -19.06 -23.11
N SER A 348 -46.38 -20.13 -23.23
CA SER A 348 -47.12 -20.80 -22.15
C SER A 348 -46.33 -21.86 -21.38
N ASP A 349 -45.14 -22.25 -21.82
CA ASP A 349 -44.33 -23.23 -21.09
C ASP A 349 -43.76 -22.66 -19.77
N THR A 350 -43.43 -23.55 -18.84
CA THR A 350 -42.80 -23.20 -17.55
C THR A 350 -41.31 -23.60 -17.48
N LYS A 351 -40.73 -23.98 -18.62
CA LYS A 351 -39.33 -24.43 -18.74
C LYS A 351 -38.69 -23.91 -20.01
N THR A 352 -37.41 -23.57 -19.88
CA THR A 352 -36.52 -23.17 -20.99
C THR A 352 -35.34 -24.12 -21.01
N TYR A 353 -34.98 -24.67 -22.17
CA TYR A 353 -33.99 -25.75 -22.30
C TYR A 353 -32.73 -25.26 -23.04
N VAL A 354 -31.55 -25.44 -22.44
CA VAL A 354 -30.25 -25.20 -23.13
C VAL A 354 -29.94 -26.39 -24.02
N THR A 355 -29.87 -26.19 -25.33
CA THR A 355 -29.97 -27.29 -26.31
C THR A 355 -29.48 -26.89 -27.70
N SER A 356 -29.38 -27.86 -28.63
CA SER A 356 -29.06 -27.59 -30.04
C SER A 356 -30.20 -26.93 -30.81
N VAL A 357 -29.88 -26.00 -31.70
CA VAL A 357 -30.84 -25.26 -32.54
C VAL A 357 -30.28 -25.11 -33.97
N LEU A 358 -31.14 -25.18 -34.99
CA LEU A 358 -30.72 -24.94 -36.37
C LEU A 358 -30.38 -23.47 -36.60
N MET A 359 -29.36 -23.20 -37.42
CA MET A 359 -28.93 -21.83 -37.74
C MET A 359 -30.00 -21.01 -38.48
N SER A 360 -30.89 -21.68 -39.21
CA SER A 360 -32.02 -21.08 -39.92
C SER A 360 -33.22 -22.03 -39.92
N GLY A 361 -34.42 -21.49 -40.14
CA GLY A 361 -35.65 -22.29 -40.22
C GLY A 361 -36.18 -22.86 -38.90
N THR A 362 -35.54 -22.61 -37.75
CA THR A 362 -36.08 -23.00 -36.43
C THR A 362 -37.43 -22.33 -36.15
N LYS A 363 -38.30 -22.99 -35.36
CA LYS A 363 -39.70 -22.56 -35.14
C LYS A 363 -39.94 -21.78 -33.84
N TYR A 364 -38.93 -21.66 -32.99
CA TYR A 364 -38.99 -20.99 -31.69
C TYR A 364 -37.86 -19.96 -31.56
N SER A 365 -38.01 -19.00 -30.65
CA SER A 365 -36.99 -17.98 -30.41
C SER A 365 -35.83 -18.55 -29.59
N ALA A 366 -34.61 -18.42 -30.13
CA ALA A 366 -33.39 -18.75 -29.41
C ALA A 366 -32.96 -17.61 -28.48
N ILE A 367 -32.74 -17.92 -27.22
CA ILE A 367 -32.11 -17.04 -26.23
C ILE A 367 -30.61 -17.36 -26.26
N HIS A 368 -29.82 -16.38 -26.70
CA HIS A 368 -28.37 -16.50 -26.82
C HIS A 368 -27.69 -16.47 -25.44
N PRO A 369 -26.61 -17.22 -25.23
CA PRO A 369 -25.82 -17.17 -24.00
C PRO A 369 -25.21 -15.79 -23.77
N GLN A 370 -24.97 -15.47 -22.50
CA GLN A 370 -24.33 -14.24 -22.02
C GLN A 370 -23.19 -14.59 -21.08
N LEU A 371 -22.09 -13.84 -21.15
CA LEU A 371 -21.05 -13.88 -20.13
C LEU A 371 -21.67 -13.56 -18.75
N GLY A 372 -21.27 -14.32 -17.72
CA GLY A 372 -21.63 -14.06 -16.33
C GLY A 372 -20.79 -12.93 -15.72
N GLU A 373 -20.61 -12.97 -14.40
CA GLU A 373 -19.73 -12.02 -13.71
C GLU A 373 -18.26 -12.17 -14.17
N ASN A 374 -17.57 -11.04 -14.35
CA ASN A 374 -16.13 -10.99 -14.63
C ASN A 374 -15.31 -10.81 -13.34
N SER A 375 -13.99 -10.94 -13.47
CA SER A 375 -13.00 -10.64 -12.43
C SER A 375 -12.41 -9.22 -12.58
N TYR A 376 -13.12 -8.29 -13.20
CA TYR A 376 -12.64 -6.92 -13.43
C TYR A 376 -12.89 -6.04 -12.19
N LEU A 377 -12.13 -4.95 -12.10
CA LEU A 377 -12.19 -3.95 -11.04
C LEU A 377 -12.97 -2.72 -11.51
N ASP A 378 -13.67 -2.07 -10.58
CA ASP A 378 -14.18 -0.72 -10.82
C ASP A 378 -13.00 0.27 -10.85
N ALA A 379 -12.98 1.16 -11.84
CA ALA A 379 -11.91 2.15 -12.00
C ALA A 379 -11.75 3.08 -10.77
N SER A 380 -12.82 3.32 -10.00
CA SER A 380 -12.82 4.15 -8.78
C SER A 380 -12.02 3.57 -7.60
N VAL A 381 -11.58 2.30 -7.71
CA VAL A 381 -10.63 1.66 -6.80
C VAL A 381 -9.39 2.54 -6.59
N LEU A 382 -8.81 3.09 -7.67
CA LEU A 382 -7.71 4.06 -7.58
C LEU A 382 -7.98 5.40 -8.27
N LEU A 383 -8.87 5.51 -9.26
CA LEU A 383 -9.18 6.81 -9.87
C LEU A 383 -10.13 7.63 -8.98
N LYS A 384 -9.95 8.95 -8.95
CA LYS A 384 -10.84 9.88 -8.24
C LYS A 384 -11.58 10.76 -9.24
N LYS A 385 -12.67 11.39 -8.79
CA LYS A 385 -13.58 12.12 -9.67
C LYS A 385 -13.07 13.55 -9.94
N ASN A 386 -12.84 13.87 -11.22
CA ASN A 386 -12.37 15.18 -11.70
C ASN A 386 -11.04 15.67 -11.07
N ILE A 387 -10.24 14.77 -10.46
CA ILE A 387 -8.99 15.10 -9.75
C ILE A 387 -8.00 13.92 -9.83
N GLU A 388 -6.71 14.23 -9.73
CA GLU A 388 -5.63 13.26 -9.56
C GLU A 388 -5.80 12.39 -8.30
N ASN A 389 -5.11 11.25 -8.28
CA ASN A 389 -4.83 10.51 -7.07
C ASN A 389 -3.33 10.21 -7.02
N VAL A 390 -2.69 10.56 -5.91
CA VAL A 390 -1.32 10.15 -5.60
C VAL A 390 -1.40 9.20 -4.40
N VAL A 391 -0.69 8.08 -4.47
CA VAL A 391 -0.74 7.02 -3.46
C VAL A 391 0.66 6.61 -3.01
N ASN A 392 0.76 6.10 -1.80
CA ASN A 392 1.80 5.14 -1.44
C ASN A 392 1.24 3.70 -1.50
N ILE A 393 2.14 2.74 -1.72
CA ILE A 393 1.82 1.32 -1.85
C ILE A 393 2.35 0.61 -0.60
N TYR A 394 1.44 0.08 0.21
CA TYR A 394 1.71 -0.49 1.53
C TYR A 394 1.52 -2.01 1.52
N PHE A 395 2.44 -2.76 2.12
CA PHE A 395 2.43 -4.22 2.10
C PHE A 395 1.64 -4.82 3.28
N THR A 396 0.65 -5.65 2.92
CA THR A 396 -0.33 -6.31 3.81
C THR A 396 -0.21 -7.84 3.80
N SER A 397 0.99 -8.36 3.52
CA SER A 397 1.36 -9.77 3.68
C SER A 397 1.25 -10.25 5.14
N SER A 398 1.64 -11.50 5.45
CA SER A 398 1.51 -12.09 6.79
C SER A 398 2.83 -12.36 7.53
N THR A 399 3.95 -12.47 6.82
CA THR A 399 5.23 -12.90 7.39
C THR A 399 6.01 -11.70 7.93
N LYS A 400 6.20 -11.62 9.25
CA LYS A 400 6.85 -10.47 9.90
C LYS A 400 8.37 -10.49 9.74
N SER A 401 9.00 -9.34 10.01
CA SER A 401 10.45 -9.26 10.27
C SER A 401 10.73 -9.35 11.78
N GLU A 402 11.85 -9.95 12.17
CA GLU A 402 12.16 -10.28 13.58
C GLU A 402 13.51 -9.73 14.07
N ASN A 403 13.51 -9.16 15.28
CA ASN A 403 14.69 -8.81 16.11
C ASN A 403 15.81 -7.98 15.44
N ASP A 404 15.52 -7.20 14.38
CA ASP A 404 16.52 -6.53 13.52
C ASP A 404 17.50 -7.49 12.81
N GLU A 405 17.20 -8.80 12.77
CA GLU A 405 18.06 -9.80 12.12
C GLU A 405 18.02 -9.61 10.59
N ALA A 406 19.19 -9.48 9.97
CA ALA A 406 19.33 -9.22 8.53
C ALA A 406 18.80 -10.39 7.67
N ASP A 407 18.86 -11.61 8.19
CA ASP A 407 18.35 -12.83 7.55
C ASP A 407 16.84 -13.06 7.77
N SER A 408 16.16 -12.15 8.49
CA SER A 408 14.72 -12.23 8.81
C SER A 408 13.96 -10.96 8.39
N GLN A 409 14.27 -10.42 7.21
CA GLN A 409 13.64 -9.20 6.67
C GLN A 409 12.65 -9.51 5.55
N THR A 410 11.40 -9.08 5.76
CA THR A 410 10.25 -9.26 4.86
C THR A 410 9.64 -7.92 4.47
N GLU A 411 8.72 -7.90 3.51
CA GLU A 411 8.00 -6.70 3.08
C GLU A 411 6.87 -6.26 4.02
N TYR A 412 6.50 -7.08 5.00
CA TYR A 412 5.38 -6.82 5.92
C TYR A 412 5.48 -5.46 6.64
N HIS A 413 4.41 -4.67 6.63
CA HIS A 413 4.35 -3.32 7.20
C HIS A 413 5.36 -2.30 6.60
N LYS A 414 6.01 -2.65 5.48
CA LYS A 414 6.85 -1.74 4.68
C LYS A 414 6.04 -1.13 3.51
N TYR A 415 6.63 -0.17 2.82
CA TYR A 415 6.05 0.51 1.65
C TYR A 415 6.98 0.38 0.44
N LEU A 416 6.42 0.32 -0.77
CA LEU A 416 7.19 0.33 -2.02
C LEU A 416 7.63 1.76 -2.40
N THR A 417 8.93 1.95 -2.59
CA THR A 417 9.54 3.21 -3.01
C THR A 417 10.60 2.93 -4.08
N ILE A 418 10.96 3.94 -4.86
CA ILE A 418 12.28 3.95 -5.50
C ILE A 418 13.32 4.15 -4.38
N ASP A 419 14.44 3.44 -4.45
CA ASP A 419 15.51 3.49 -3.46
C ASP A 419 16.22 4.86 -3.49
N PRO A 420 16.20 5.65 -2.41
CA PRO A 420 16.87 6.95 -2.37
C PRO A 420 18.40 6.85 -2.41
N ALA A 421 19.00 5.66 -2.34
CA ALA A 421 20.44 5.46 -2.50
C ALA A 421 20.92 5.38 -3.96
N ASP A 422 20.04 5.06 -4.91
CA ASP A 422 20.38 4.99 -6.36
C ASP A 422 19.37 5.66 -7.31
N GLY A 423 18.22 6.10 -6.80
CA GLY A 423 17.22 6.88 -7.55
C GLY A 423 16.59 6.15 -8.73
N SER A 424 16.69 4.82 -8.81
CA SER A 424 16.24 4.06 -9.99
C SER A 424 15.73 2.64 -9.70
N SER A 425 16.19 1.97 -8.64
CA SER A 425 15.74 0.62 -8.29
C SER A 425 14.53 0.63 -7.35
N LEU A 426 13.66 -0.37 -7.45
CA LEU A 426 12.56 -0.57 -6.51
C LEU A 426 13.07 -1.20 -5.20
N SER A 427 12.59 -0.68 -4.07
CA SER A 427 12.90 -1.16 -2.72
C SER A 427 11.69 -1.11 -1.80
N VAL A 428 11.75 -1.82 -0.67
CA VAL A 428 10.74 -1.71 0.39
C VAL A 428 11.36 -1.15 1.67
N ALA A 429 10.70 -0.19 2.32
CA ALA A 429 11.19 0.37 3.57
C ALA A 429 10.08 0.57 4.61
N ALA A 430 10.43 0.45 5.88
CA ALA A 430 9.49 0.59 7.00
C ALA A 430 9.05 2.06 7.18
N TYR A 431 7.95 2.30 7.90
CA TYR A 431 7.37 3.65 8.02
C TYR A 431 8.36 4.72 8.50
N ASN A 432 9.25 4.40 9.46
CA ASN A 432 10.27 5.32 9.96
C ASN A 432 11.44 5.56 8.97
N SER A 433 11.53 4.75 7.92
CA SER A 433 12.56 4.80 6.88
C SER A 433 12.03 5.34 5.54
N VAL A 434 10.75 5.73 5.47
CA VAL A 434 10.13 6.32 4.27
C VAL A 434 9.72 7.75 4.56
N ASP A 435 10.36 8.69 3.88
CA ASP A 435 9.88 10.06 3.82
C ASP A 435 8.80 10.18 2.73
N PHE A 436 7.53 10.13 3.13
CA PHE A 436 6.38 10.25 2.24
C PHE A 436 6.26 11.61 1.52
N THR A 437 7.13 12.58 1.84
CA THR A 437 7.27 13.85 1.11
C THR A 437 8.48 13.86 0.16
N MET A 438 9.19 12.74 -0.01
CA MET A 438 10.13 12.53 -1.14
C MET A 438 9.37 11.94 -2.34
N PRO A 439 9.38 12.57 -3.53
CA PRO A 439 8.63 12.12 -4.69
C PRO A 439 8.95 10.70 -5.18
N VAL A 440 10.16 10.16 -4.94
CA VAL A 440 10.49 8.72 -5.11
C VAL A 440 9.54 7.75 -4.40
N SER A 441 8.84 8.17 -3.34
CA SER A 441 7.83 7.37 -2.61
C SER A 441 6.38 7.60 -3.08
N GLN A 442 6.17 8.54 -4.01
CA GLN A 442 4.86 9.06 -4.42
C GLN A 442 4.48 8.53 -5.81
N TRP A 443 3.40 7.77 -5.88
CA TRP A 443 2.94 7.12 -7.11
C TRP A 443 1.64 7.76 -7.61
N ILE A 444 1.69 8.38 -8.79
CA ILE A 444 0.52 9.02 -9.44
C ILE A 444 -0.26 7.95 -10.17
N VAL A 445 -1.59 7.88 -9.95
CA VAL A 445 -2.43 6.96 -10.71
C VAL A 445 -2.64 7.50 -12.12
N SER A 446 -1.83 6.99 -13.05
CA SER A 446 -1.67 7.52 -14.40
C SER A 446 -2.43 6.74 -15.47
N GLY A 447 -2.89 5.52 -15.19
CA GLY A 447 -3.65 4.73 -16.16
C GLY A 447 -4.56 3.68 -15.52
N PHE A 448 -5.57 3.27 -16.28
CA PHE A 448 -6.38 2.09 -16.00
C PHE A 448 -6.77 1.41 -17.32
N ASN A 449 -6.54 0.11 -17.46
CA ASN A 449 -6.75 -0.61 -18.73
C ASN A 449 -8.23 -0.93 -19.05
N GLY A 450 -9.18 -0.42 -18.26
CA GLY A 450 -10.62 -0.72 -18.39
C GLY A 450 -11.04 -2.05 -17.74
N LYS A 451 -10.09 -2.86 -17.26
CA LYS A 451 -10.33 -4.18 -16.65
C LYS A 451 -9.80 -4.27 -15.21
N TYR A 452 -8.49 -4.35 -15.00
CA TYR A 452 -7.88 -4.71 -13.71
C TYR A 452 -6.42 -4.24 -13.55
N GLU A 453 -5.85 -3.58 -14.56
CA GLU A 453 -4.47 -3.06 -14.51
C GLU A 453 -4.49 -1.55 -14.30
N PHE A 454 -3.77 -1.09 -13.30
CA PHE A 454 -3.51 0.32 -13.08
C PHE A 454 -2.05 0.63 -13.41
N THR A 455 -1.83 1.72 -14.12
CA THR A 455 -0.48 2.32 -14.27
C THR A 455 -0.29 3.33 -13.15
N LEU A 456 0.87 3.26 -12.50
CA LEU A 456 1.30 4.10 -11.41
C LEU A 456 2.64 4.73 -11.80
N THR A 457 2.64 6.00 -12.20
CA THR A 457 3.88 6.71 -12.57
C THR A 457 4.57 7.25 -11.32
N ASN A 458 5.87 7.04 -11.17
CA ASN A 458 6.63 7.64 -10.08
C ASN A 458 6.76 9.16 -10.29
N ARG A 459 6.47 9.93 -9.24
CA ARG A 459 6.40 11.38 -9.34
C ARG A 459 7.73 12.08 -9.59
N GLU A 460 8.85 11.46 -9.19
CA GLU A 460 10.20 12.02 -9.42
C GLU A 460 10.79 11.61 -10.76
N THR A 461 10.83 10.30 -11.06
CA THR A 461 11.54 9.78 -12.22
C THR A 461 10.69 9.74 -13.50
N GLY A 462 9.37 9.71 -13.37
CA GLY A 462 8.46 9.48 -14.51
C GLY A 462 8.36 8.01 -14.94
N ASP A 463 8.93 7.07 -14.18
CA ASP A 463 8.89 5.64 -14.48
C ASP A 463 7.52 5.01 -14.17
N ASP A 464 7.08 4.06 -15.00
CA ASP A 464 5.76 3.43 -14.88
C ASP A 464 5.80 2.08 -14.19
N LEU A 465 5.04 1.95 -13.10
CA LEU A 465 4.71 0.69 -12.43
C LEU A 465 3.28 0.26 -12.81
N VAL A 466 3.15 -0.77 -13.65
CA VAL A 466 1.86 -1.36 -14.04
C VAL A 466 1.54 -2.56 -13.13
N LEU A 467 0.41 -2.54 -12.45
CA LEU A 467 -0.04 -3.60 -11.53
C LEU A 467 -1.37 -4.22 -11.98
N ARG A 468 -1.39 -5.53 -12.25
CA ARG A 468 -2.62 -6.34 -12.36
C ARG A 468 -3.08 -6.71 -10.96
N LEU A 469 -4.23 -6.19 -10.54
CA LEU A 469 -4.75 -6.34 -9.18
C LEU A 469 -5.96 -7.29 -9.13
N GLN A 470 -6.12 -7.97 -7.99
CA GLN A 470 -7.32 -8.75 -7.65
C GLN A 470 -7.74 -8.42 -6.20
N PRO A 471 -9.04 -8.31 -5.85
CA PRO A 471 -9.46 -8.06 -4.47
C PRO A 471 -9.04 -9.21 -3.55
N ASN A 472 -8.49 -8.92 -2.37
CA ASN A 472 -8.02 -9.95 -1.44
C ASN A 472 -9.05 -10.36 -0.36
N GLY A 473 -10.20 -9.67 -0.31
CA GLY A 473 -11.28 -9.89 0.67
C GLY A 473 -11.27 -8.92 1.86
N ALA A 474 -10.20 -8.16 2.07
CA ALA A 474 -10.16 -7.06 3.03
C ALA A 474 -10.52 -5.71 2.36
N GLU A 475 -11.02 -4.76 3.15
CA GLU A 475 -11.45 -3.45 2.66
C GLU A 475 -10.25 -2.62 2.14
N GLY A 476 -10.26 -2.32 0.83
CA GLY A 476 -9.14 -1.68 0.13
C GLY A 476 -7.88 -2.55 0.01
N GLY A 477 -8.00 -3.87 0.24
CA GLY A 477 -6.91 -4.84 0.13
C GLY A 477 -6.91 -5.58 -1.22
N TYR A 478 -5.73 -5.67 -1.83
CA TYR A 478 -5.53 -6.29 -3.13
C TYR A 478 -4.37 -7.30 -3.11
N LYS A 479 -4.40 -8.24 -4.04
CA LYS A 479 -3.26 -9.08 -4.43
C LYS A 479 -2.73 -8.58 -5.75
N VAL A 480 -1.41 -8.50 -5.85
CA VAL A 480 -0.72 -8.24 -7.11
C VAL A 480 -0.52 -9.58 -7.84
N VAL A 481 -1.12 -9.72 -9.02
CA VAL A 481 -1.13 -10.96 -9.83
C VAL A 481 -0.17 -10.84 -11.02
N ASN A 482 0.13 -9.61 -11.46
CA ASN A 482 1.24 -9.28 -12.35
C ASN A 482 1.74 -7.86 -12.00
N ALA A 483 3.04 -7.61 -12.17
CA ALA A 483 3.68 -6.34 -11.91
C ALA A 483 4.81 -6.10 -12.89
N LYS A 484 4.80 -4.95 -13.57
CA LYS A 484 5.84 -4.52 -14.50
C LYS A 484 6.32 -3.11 -14.16
N TYR A 485 7.64 -2.91 -14.09
CA TYR A 485 8.28 -1.60 -13.95
C TYR A 485 9.02 -1.29 -15.26
N ASN A 486 8.65 -0.20 -15.93
CA ASN A 486 9.09 0.12 -17.30
C ASN A 486 9.03 -1.10 -18.25
N GLY A 487 7.91 -1.84 -18.19
CA GLY A 487 7.65 -3.04 -19.01
C GLY A 487 8.30 -4.35 -18.53
N THR A 488 9.29 -4.28 -17.63
CA THR A 488 10.05 -5.43 -17.11
C THR A 488 9.39 -6.01 -15.85
N ASP A 489 9.33 -7.33 -15.70
CA ASP A 489 8.65 -7.97 -14.57
C ASP A 489 9.31 -7.66 -13.22
N VAL A 490 8.51 -7.28 -12.22
CA VAL A 490 9.03 -6.75 -10.95
C VAL A 490 9.49 -7.86 -10.00
N THR A 491 10.81 -7.92 -9.81
CA THR A 491 11.45 -8.59 -8.67
C THR A 491 12.25 -7.57 -7.88
N ILE A 492 11.88 -7.35 -6.62
CA ILE A 492 12.63 -6.51 -5.69
C ILE A 492 13.81 -7.34 -5.17
N ALA A 493 15.02 -6.83 -5.34
CA ALA A 493 16.24 -7.59 -5.05
C ALA A 493 16.44 -7.85 -3.55
N ALA A 494 17.13 -8.94 -3.22
CA ALA A 494 17.66 -9.15 -1.87
C ALA A 494 18.52 -7.95 -1.45
N ASN A 495 18.45 -7.58 -0.17
CA ASN A 495 19.00 -6.36 0.45
C ASN A 495 18.27 -5.05 0.11
N LYS A 496 17.31 -5.01 -0.83
CA LYS A 496 16.43 -3.83 -1.05
C LYS A 496 15.25 -3.81 -0.07
N GLY A 497 15.55 -4.02 1.22
CA GLY A 497 14.58 -4.07 2.33
C GLY A 497 14.04 -5.46 2.68
N VAL A 498 14.41 -6.49 1.91
CA VAL A 498 14.05 -7.91 2.10
C VAL A 498 15.30 -8.79 2.05
N THR A 499 15.33 -9.88 2.82
CA THR A 499 16.42 -10.88 2.78
C THR A 499 16.39 -11.69 1.49
N THR A 500 15.20 -12.12 1.06
CA THR A 500 15.00 -12.91 -0.17
C THR A 500 14.38 -12.05 -1.26
N ALA A 501 14.72 -12.34 -2.52
CA ALA A 501 14.21 -11.56 -3.65
C ALA A 501 12.68 -11.75 -3.81
N LEU A 502 11.95 -10.63 -3.83
CA LEU A 502 10.48 -10.60 -3.81
C LEU A 502 9.93 -10.35 -5.21
N ALA A 503 9.45 -11.41 -5.86
CA ALA A 503 8.68 -11.31 -7.10
C ALA A 503 7.26 -10.79 -6.81
N LEU A 504 6.99 -9.54 -7.18
CA LEU A 504 5.79 -8.81 -6.76
C LEU A 504 4.49 -9.38 -7.35
N ALA A 505 4.58 -10.10 -8.48
CA ALA A 505 3.46 -10.79 -9.12
C ALA A 505 2.94 -12.04 -8.36
N ASN A 506 3.61 -12.49 -7.30
CA ASN A 506 3.30 -13.75 -6.62
C ASN A 506 2.15 -13.65 -5.60
N ASN A 507 1.04 -12.99 -5.96
CA ASN A 507 -0.09 -12.70 -5.07
C ASN A 507 0.28 -11.89 -3.81
N THR A 508 1.36 -11.11 -3.88
CA THR A 508 1.80 -10.23 -2.79
C THR A 508 0.66 -9.28 -2.41
N SER A 509 0.35 -9.19 -1.12
CA SER A 509 -0.82 -8.46 -0.65
C SER A 509 -0.46 -7.01 -0.36
N VAL A 510 -1.25 -6.09 -0.90
CA VAL A 510 -1.01 -4.64 -0.84
C VAL A 510 -2.29 -3.86 -0.52
N LYS A 511 -2.10 -2.64 -0.02
CA LYS A 511 -3.11 -1.59 0.09
C LYS A 511 -2.54 -0.28 -0.45
N PHE A 512 -3.38 0.54 -1.06
CA PHE A 512 -3.01 1.86 -1.54
C PHE A 512 -3.56 2.92 -0.60
N ASN A 513 -2.71 3.83 -0.13
CA ASN A 513 -3.14 4.95 0.70
C ASN A 513 -2.98 6.24 -0.09
N THR A 514 -4.09 6.93 -0.37
CA THR A 514 -4.06 8.28 -0.95
C THR A 514 -3.32 9.23 -0.03
N ILE A 515 -2.39 10.00 -0.60
CA ILE A 515 -1.61 11.04 0.07
C ILE A 515 -1.90 12.40 -0.56
N ALA A 516 -1.85 13.44 0.27
CA ALA A 516 -1.79 14.81 -0.23
C ALA A 516 -0.32 15.16 -0.55
N THR A 517 -0.09 15.76 -1.70
CA THR A 517 1.23 16.18 -2.18
C THR A 517 1.31 17.70 -2.34
N THR A 518 2.53 18.23 -2.35
CA THR A 518 2.80 19.60 -2.79
C THR A 518 3.66 19.59 -4.05
N ARG A 519 3.71 20.72 -4.76
CA ARG A 519 4.57 20.86 -5.96
C ARG A 519 6.06 20.93 -5.63
N THR A 520 6.42 21.17 -4.37
CA THR A 520 7.79 21.30 -3.87
C THR A 520 8.21 20.12 -2.99
N ASP A 521 7.48 19.00 -3.05
CA ASP A 521 7.84 17.76 -2.33
C ASP A 521 9.27 17.34 -2.71
N GLY A 522 10.06 16.92 -1.72
CA GLY A 522 11.49 16.62 -1.87
C GLY A 522 12.41 17.83 -1.73
N TYR A 523 11.88 19.07 -1.69
CA TYR A 523 12.67 20.30 -1.69
C TYR A 523 12.33 21.20 -0.50
N LYS A 524 13.34 21.91 0.04
CA LYS A 524 13.15 22.88 1.13
C LYS A 524 12.70 24.22 0.55
N VAL A 525 11.51 24.66 0.95
CA VAL A 525 11.13 26.08 0.89
C VAL A 525 11.57 26.74 2.20
N PHE A 526 12.37 27.82 2.12
CA PHE A 526 12.70 28.65 3.29
C PHE A 526 11.51 29.53 3.69
N THR A 527 11.33 29.78 5.00
CA THR A 527 10.29 30.67 5.51
C THR A 527 10.65 32.15 5.27
N ASP A 528 9.66 33.04 5.28
CA ASP A 528 9.88 34.49 5.17
C ASP A 528 10.88 35.00 6.24
N THR A 529 10.84 34.41 7.45
CA THR A 529 11.83 34.66 8.52
C THR A 529 13.22 34.17 8.13
N GLN A 530 13.38 32.93 7.66
CA GLN A 530 14.68 32.37 7.24
C GLN A 530 15.26 33.10 6.00
N ILE A 531 14.42 33.74 5.18
CA ILE A 531 14.82 34.61 4.07
C ILE A 531 15.23 36.01 4.58
N ALA A 532 14.52 36.57 5.56
CA ALA A 532 14.74 37.93 6.05
C ALA A 532 15.90 38.04 7.07
N GLU A 533 15.93 37.13 8.03
CA GLU A 533 16.89 37.08 9.17
C GLU A 533 18.07 36.13 8.87
N GLY A 534 17.98 35.35 7.79
CA GLY A 534 18.96 34.34 7.40
C GLY A 534 18.83 33.05 8.21
N PHE A 535 19.74 32.12 7.95
CA PHE A 535 19.84 30.86 8.68
C PHE A 535 21.30 30.45 8.91
N LYS A 536 21.49 29.52 9.86
CA LYS A 536 22.75 28.81 10.11
C LYS A 536 22.57 27.34 9.70
N MET A 537 23.65 26.70 9.26
CA MET A 537 23.65 25.28 8.90
C MET A 537 24.77 24.49 9.57
N THR A 538 24.53 23.20 9.74
CA THR A 538 25.54 22.19 10.07
C THR A 538 25.58 21.12 8.99
N PHE A 539 26.76 20.54 8.78
CA PHE A 539 26.99 19.34 8.00
C PHE A 539 27.05 18.16 8.97
N ASN A 540 26.03 17.32 8.97
CA ASN A 540 25.88 16.21 9.90
C ASN A 540 26.43 14.93 9.26
N GLY A 541 27.16 14.11 10.02
CA GLY A 541 27.78 12.91 9.48
C GLY A 541 28.59 12.10 10.50
N LYS A 542 29.30 11.09 9.99
CA LYS A 542 30.00 10.07 10.80
C LYS A 542 31.24 9.55 10.08
N ASP A 543 32.41 9.78 10.67
CA ASP A 543 33.71 9.42 10.09
C ASP A 543 34.68 8.87 11.15
N ALA A 544 35.65 8.07 10.71
CA ALA A 544 36.61 7.38 11.57
C ALA A 544 37.54 8.32 12.38
N LEU A 545 37.78 9.56 11.92
CA LEU A 545 38.61 10.55 12.62
C LEU A 545 37.87 11.29 13.74
N PHE A 546 36.55 11.43 13.62
CA PHE A 546 35.78 12.34 14.48
C PHE A 546 34.61 11.71 15.24
N GLY A 547 34.21 10.48 14.88
CA GLY A 547 32.97 9.88 15.32
C GLY A 547 31.77 10.46 14.58
N GLU A 548 30.61 10.48 15.24
CA GLU A 548 29.35 11.03 14.74
C GLU A 548 29.20 12.49 15.24
N LYS A 549 29.08 13.45 14.32
CA LYS A 549 29.07 14.89 14.65
C LYS A 549 28.25 15.74 13.68
N ALA A 550 27.73 16.84 14.21
CA ALA A 550 27.44 18.05 13.44
C ALA A 550 28.73 18.87 13.27
N LEU A 551 29.06 19.25 12.03
CA LEU A 551 30.14 20.17 11.72
C LEU A 551 29.53 21.52 11.28
N TYR A 552 29.79 22.56 12.05
CA TYR A 552 29.26 23.90 11.81
C TYR A 552 29.82 24.51 10.53
N ALA A 553 28.96 25.12 9.72
CA ALA A 553 29.41 25.99 8.64
C ALA A 553 29.93 27.31 9.22
N ILE A 554 31.20 27.64 8.94
CA ILE A 554 31.87 28.83 9.45
C ILE A 554 32.53 29.63 8.33
N ASP A 555 32.79 30.90 8.63
CA ASP A 555 33.47 31.83 7.73
C ASP A 555 35.00 31.68 7.80
N ASP A 556 35.66 31.27 6.70
CA ASP A 556 37.12 31.29 6.63
C ASP A 556 37.62 32.57 5.97
N ASN A 557 37.94 33.57 6.78
CA ASN A 557 38.45 34.85 6.30
C ASN A 557 39.89 34.81 5.74
N ALA A 558 40.63 33.69 5.91
CA ALA A 558 41.96 33.52 5.32
C ALA A 558 41.89 33.00 3.87
N THR A 559 40.99 32.05 3.58
CA THR A 559 40.80 31.49 2.23
C THR A 559 39.72 32.20 1.40
N LYS A 560 38.85 33.00 2.03
CA LYS A 560 37.63 33.56 1.44
C LYS A 560 36.66 32.47 0.95
N THR A 561 36.49 31.43 1.76
CA THR A 561 35.50 30.38 1.55
C THR A 561 34.60 30.22 2.78
N MET A 562 33.48 29.51 2.62
CA MET A 562 32.83 28.81 3.71
C MET A 562 33.61 27.51 4.00
N LYS A 563 33.68 27.06 5.25
CA LYS A 563 34.27 25.75 5.61
C LYS A 563 33.53 25.10 6.78
N ALA A 564 33.83 23.84 7.05
CA ALA A 564 33.32 23.10 8.20
C ALA A 564 34.15 23.38 9.47
N SER A 565 33.56 23.14 10.64
CA SER A 565 34.18 23.32 11.95
C SER A 565 33.57 22.39 13.00
N THR A 566 34.40 21.82 13.88
CA THR A 566 33.94 21.10 15.08
C THR A 566 33.52 22.05 16.22
N LYS A 567 33.65 23.36 16.04
CA LYS A 567 33.30 24.40 17.01
C LYS A 567 32.20 25.32 16.50
N GLU A 568 31.32 25.73 17.41
CA GLU A 568 30.26 26.72 17.20
C GLU A 568 30.78 28.18 17.31
N GLU A 569 31.94 28.48 16.73
CA GLU A 569 32.53 29.83 16.69
C GLU A 569 32.65 30.34 15.25
N ASN A 570 32.36 31.62 15.02
CA ASN A 570 32.37 32.25 13.68
C ASN A 570 31.43 31.59 12.65
N LEU A 571 30.26 31.13 13.11
CA LEU A 571 29.19 30.58 12.26
C LEU A 571 28.87 31.52 11.09
N ILE A 572 28.81 30.99 9.88
CA ILE A 572 28.34 31.75 8.72
C ILE A 572 26.81 31.85 8.78
N VAL A 573 26.28 33.06 8.58
CA VAL A 573 24.84 33.29 8.43
C VAL A 573 24.55 33.48 6.95
N LEU A 574 23.60 32.71 6.43
CA LEU A 574 23.27 32.69 5.01
C LEU A 574 21.86 33.19 4.79
N TYR A 575 21.71 34.14 3.87
CA TYR A 575 20.47 34.77 3.49
C TYR A 575 20.10 34.26 2.09
N PRO A 576 19.08 33.38 1.98
CA PRO A 576 18.71 32.75 0.71
C PRO A 576 17.87 33.71 -0.13
N GLU A 577 18.39 34.10 -1.29
CA GLU A 577 17.66 34.92 -2.27
C GLU A 577 17.16 34.01 -3.40
N ARG A 578 15.83 33.88 -3.51
CA ARG A 578 15.17 32.94 -4.42
C ARG A 578 15.33 33.36 -5.87
N ILE A 579 15.87 32.48 -6.70
CA ILE A 579 16.02 32.70 -8.14
C ILE A 579 14.68 32.54 -8.84
N LYS A 580 14.53 33.23 -9.97
CA LYS A 580 13.34 33.17 -10.81
C LYS A 580 13.58 32.23 -11.99
N GLY A 581 12.82 31.14 -12.04
CA GLY A 581 12.71 30.28 -13.21
C GLY A 581 12.14 31.00 -14.43
N ALA A 582 12.53 30.55 -15.62
CA ALA A 582 11.96 31.07 -16.85
C ALA A 582 10.48 30.67 -17.00
N LYS A 583 9.70 31.51 -17.67
CA LYS A 583 8.28 31.22 -17.92
C LYS A 583 8.14 29.99 -18.81
N ASP A 584 7.42 28.97 -18.33
CA ASP A 584 6.20 28.64 -19.07
C ASP A 584 5.00 28.12 -18.24
N HIS A 585 3.82 28.42 -18.80
CA HIS A 585 2.48 27.84 -18.60
C HIS A 585 1.92 27.55 -17.18
N SER A 586 1.04 28.47 -16.74
CA SER A 586 -0.41 28.23 -16.49
C SER A 586 -0.96 28.20 -15.06
N THR A 587 -0.15 28.09 -14.00
CA THR A 587 -0.66 27.99 -12.61
C THR A 587 0.02 28.96 -11.64
N LYS A 588 -0.68 29.35 -10.56
CA LYS A 588 -0.22 30.38 -9.63
C LYS A 588 1.04 29.94 -8.87
N SER A 589 2.05 30.81 -8.83
CA SER A 589 3.27 30.61 -8.06
C SER A 589 3.10 30.84 -6.56
N LEU A 590 3.97 30.20 -5.76
CA LEU A 590 4.12 30.47 -4.33
C LEU A 590 4.97 31.74 -4.14
N GLN A 591 4.47 32.70 -3.36
CA GLN A 591 5.12 34.01 -3.07
C GLN A 591 5.44 34.90 -4.29
N GLY A 592 4.92 34.62 -5.48
CA GLY A 592 5.04 35.51 -6.64
C GLY A 592 6.33 35.40 -7.46
N VAL A 593 7.27 34.52 -7.07
CA VAL A 593 8.42 34.11 -7.90
C VAL A 593 8.09 32.78 -8.58
N GLU A 594 8.40 32.64 -9.87
CA GLU A 594 8.14 31.42 -10.66
C GLU A 594 9.28 30.42 -10.43
N ASP A 595 8.98 29.18 -10.00
CA ASP A 595 9.95 28.10 -9.77
C ASP A 595 10.24 27.30 -11.05
N TYR A 596 11.37 26.59 -11.11
CA TYR A 596 11.69 25.70 -12.22
C TYR A 596 10.87 24.40 -12.19
N VAL A 597 10.25 24.05 -13.31
CA VAL A 597 9.55 22.76 -13.49
C VAL A 597 10.56 21.67 -13.84
N ILE A 598 10.62 20.60 -13.03
CA ILE A 598 11.57 19.48 -13.22
C ILE A 598 10.89 18.24 -13.79
N SER A 599 9.61 18.01 -13.48
CA SER A 599 8.78 16.95 -14.07
C SER A 599 7.33 17.40 -14.27
N THR A 600 6.69 16.96 -15.36
CA THR A 600 5.25 17.04 -15.59
C THR A 600 4.71 15.63 -15.83
N ASN A 601 3.78 15.20 -14.99
CA ASN A 601 3.28 13.82 -15.00
C ASN A 601 1.83 13.79 -15.47
N ALA A 602 1.49 12.86 -16.37
CA ALA A 602 0.09 12.63 -16.74
C ALA A 602 -0.66 11.90 -15.60
N PHE A 603 -1.94 12.17 -15.45
CA PHE A 603 -2.80 11.40 -14.54
C PHE A 603 -4.12 10.95 -15.19
N ALA A 604 -4.65 9.84 -14.69
CA ALA A 604 -5.99 9.36 -15.04
C ALA A 604 -6.99 9.79 -13.96
N TYR A 605 -8.22 10.10 -14.37
CA TYR A 605 -9.32 10.44 -13.46
C TYR A 605 -10.67 10.00 -14.02
N LEU A 606 -11.69 9.95 -13.16
CA LEU A 606 -13.08 9.70 -13.58
C LEU A 606 -13.79 11.03 -13.83
N ASN A 607 -14.34 11.21 -15.03
CA ASN A 607 -15.08 12.42 -15.34
C ASN A 607 -16.51 12.42 -14.74
N ASP A 608 -17.31 13.45 -15.02
CA ASP A 608 -18.69 13.56 -14.53
C ASP A 608 -19.64 12.44 -14.95
N LYS A 609 -19.29 11.62 -15.94
CA LYS A 609 -20.05 10.44 -16.41
C LYS A 609 -19.49 9.11 -15.89
N GLY A 610 -18.38 9.12 -15.15
CA GLY A 610 -17.65 7.90 -14.75
C GLY A 610 -16.77 7.32 -15.87
N GLU A 611 -16.55 8.05 -16.97
CA GLU A 611 -15.60 7.63 -18.02
C GLU A 611 -14.17 7.96 -17.54
N VAL A 612 -13.20 7.07 -17.82
CA VAL A 612 -11.77 7.33 -17.58
C VAL A 612 -11.29 8.39 -18.56
N VAL A 613 -10.63 9.44 -18.04
CA VAL A 613 -10.04 10.51 -18.84
C VAL A 613 -8.59 10.74 -18.42
N MET A 614 -7.72 10.91 -19.41
CA MET A 614 -6.33 11.29 -19.24
C MET A 614 -6.19 12.81 -19.20
N LYS A 615 -5.44 13.33 -18.23
CA LYS A 615 -4.90 14.70 -18.24
C LYS A 615 -3.39 14.61 -18.46
N ALA A 616 -2.94 14.98 -19.67
CA ALA A 616 -1.53 15.24 -19.94
C ALA A 616 -1.04 16.45 -19.14
N ASP A 617 0.24 16.46 -18.75
CA ASP A 617 0.86 17.50 -17.92
C ASP A 617 -0.01 17.86 -16.70
N GLY A 618 -0.42 16.80 -15.99
CA GLY A 618 -1.48 16.82 -15.00
C GLY A 618 -1.01 17.31 -13.63
N ASP A 619 -0.02 16.63 -13.06
CA ASP A 619 0.76 17.06 -11.91
C ASP A 619 2.06 17.75 -12.38
N THR A 620 2.69 18.53 -11.50
CA THR A 620 3.93 19.23 -11.83
C THR A 620 4.83 19.39 -10.61
N LEU A 621 5.97 18.71 -10.63
CA LEU A 621 7.02 18.85 -9.63
C LEU A 621 7.93 20.05 -9.98
N VAL A 622 8.18 20.92 -9.00
CA VAL A 622 8.97 22.15 -9.17
C VAL A 622 10.06 22.25 -8.09
N VAL A 623 11.17 22.89 -8.46
CA VAL A 623 12.37 23.04 -7.62
C VAL A 623 12.52 24.52 -7.24
N PRO A 624 12.35 24.88 -5.95
CA PRO A 624 12.77 26.16 -5.42
C PRO A 624 14.30 26.24 -5.40
N THR A 625 14.86 27.28 -6.01
CA THR A 625 16.31 27.51 -6.07
C THR A 625 16.69 28.88 -5.53
N TYR A 626 17.91 28.98 -5.00
CA TYR A 626 18.38 30.13 -4.24
C TYR A 626 19.86 30.42 -4.53
N VAL A 627 20.25 31.69 -4.65
CA VAL A 627 21.63 32.11 -4.43
C VAL A 627 21.80 32.46 -2.95
N LEU A 628 22.91 32.03 -2.34
CA LEU A 628 23.14 32.19 -0.91
C LEU A 628 24.07 33.37 -0.67
N ARG A 629 23.54 34.43 -0.06
CA ARG A 629 24.31 35.62 0.36
C ARG A 629 24.83 35.44 1.79
N TYR A 630 26.08 35.80 2.09
CA TYR A 630 26.66 35.58 3.43
C TYR A 630 26.76 36.85 4.31
N THR A 631 26.28 37.99 3.81
CA THR A 631 26.21 39.28 4.54
C THR A 631 24.77 39.77 4.60
N GLU A 632 24.47 40.79 5.40
CA GLU A 632 23.15 41.44 5.43
C GLU A 632 22.91 42.41 4.25
N ALA A 633 23.97 42.78 3.50
CA ALA A 633 23.94 43.81 2.47
C ALA A 633 23.03 43.45 1.27
N LYS A 634 22.31 44.44 0.72
CA LYS A 634 21.33 44.27 -0.37
C LYS A 634 21.67 45.15 -1.56
N GLY A 635 21.31 44.71 -2.77
CA GLY A 635 21.66 45.40 -4.02
C GLY A 635 23.12 45.18 -4.42
N ASP A 636 23.74 46.17 -5.06
CA ASP A 636 25.09 46.07 -5.66
C ASP A 636 26.20 45.70 -4.66
N ASP A 637 26.01 46.03 -3.38
CA ASP A 637 26.92 45.67 -2.29
C ASP A 637 26.76 44.22 -1.79
N ALA A 638 25.71 43.49 -2.20
CA ALA A 638 25.50 42.09 -1.82
C ALA A 638 26.68 41.20 -2.24
N LYS A 639 26.99 40.19 -1.41
CA LYS A 639 28.11 39.25 -1.66
C LYS A 639 27.67 37.80 -1.43
N TYR A 640 27.80 37.00 -2.47
CA TYR A 640 27.23 35.65 -2.56
C TYR A 640 28.30 34.56 -2.43
N LEU A 641 27.84 33.33 -2.16
CA LEU A 641 28.60 32.10 -2.37
C LEU A 641 28.64 31.76 -3.86
N GLY A 642 29.78 31.23 -4.30
CA GLY A 642 30.01 30.65 -5.61
C GLY A 642 30.78 29.34 -5.53
N ASP A 643 31.33 28.91 -6.66
CA ASP A 643 31.96 27.60 -6.81
C ASP A 643 33.05 27.31 -5.77
N ALA A 644 33.21 26.03 -5.43
CA ALA A 644 34.08 25.54 -4.35
C ALA A 644 33.84 26.26 -3.00
N ALA A 645 32.58 26.61 -2.72
CA ALA A 645 32.14 27.35 -1.54
C ALA A 645 32.89 28.69 -1.32
N SER A 646 33.44 29.28 -2.38
CA SER A 646 34.13 30.57 -2.33
C SER A 646 33.13 31.73 -2.26
N ARG A 647 33.43 32.75 -1.47
CA ARG A 647 32.52 33.89 -1.24
C ARG A 647 32.98 35.16 -1.95
N ASP A 648 32.54 36.32 -1.47
CA ASP A 648 32.82 37.65 -2.04
C ASP A 648 32.34 37.80 -3.52
N LYS A 649 31.41 36.94 -3.99
CA LYS A 649 30.90 36.97 -5.38
C LYS A 649 29.88 38.08 -5.62
N ALA A 650 29.86 38.62 -6.84
CA ALA A 650 28.72 39.35 -7.38
C ALA A 650 27.61 38.37 -7.84
N ALA A 651 26.39 38.87 -8.06
CA ALA A 651 25.21 38.04 -8.34
C ALA A 651 25.29 37.26 -9.67
N ASP A 652 26.04 37.76 -10.65
CA ASP A 652 26.32 37.12 -11.94
C ASP A 652 27.38 36.00 -11.86
N ALA A 653 28.11 35.92 -10.74
CA ALA A 653 29.12 34.91 -10.43
C ALA A 653 28.77 34.10 -9.16
N ALA A 654 27.50 34.13 -8.75
CA ALA A 654 26.96 33.34 -7.65
C ALA A 654 26.59 31.92 -8.15
N THR A 655 26.77 30.91 -7.31
CA THR A 655 26.28 29.55 -7.60
C THR A 655 24.81 29.47 -7.15
N GLU A 656 23.97 28.92 -8.02
CA GLU A 656 22.57 28.63 -7.71
C GLU A 656 22.46 27.28 -6.99
N PHE A 657 21.64 27.23 -5.94
CA PHE A 657 21.51 26.06 -5.08
C PHE A 657 20.06 25.59 -4.95
N ALA A 658 19.88 24.28 -4.91
CA ALA A 658 18.68 23.62 -4.42
C ALA A 658 18.99 22.95 -3.08
N VAL A 659 18.00 22.87 -2.17
CA VAL A 659 18.14 22.14 -0.90
C VAL A 659 17.17 20.97 -0.95
N VAL A 660 17.72 19.76 -1.10
CA VAL A 660 17.00 18.57 -1.60
C VAL A 660 17.07 17.44 -0.57
N LYS A 661 15.99 16.67 -0.41
CA LYS A 661 15.97 15.54 0.51
C LYS A 661 16.86 14.38 0.07
N ASN A 662 17.45 13.70 1.06
CA ASN A 662 18.49 12.68 0.88
C ASN A 662 18.14 11.34 1.57
N ALA A 663 18.90 10.28 1.29
CA ALA A 663 18.68 8.94 1.84
C ALA A 663 18.92 8.82 3.36
N ALA A 664 19.54 9.83 3.99
CA ALA A 664 19.73 9.89 5.44
C ALA A 664 18.53 10.54 6.19
N GLY A 665 17.43 10.84 5.50
CA GLY A 665 16.22 11.44 6.07
C GLY A 665 16.31 12.95 6.35
N GLY A 666 17.42 13.59 5.94
CA GLY A 666 17.61 15.03 6.04
C GLY A 666 17.62 15.71 4.67
N TYR A 667 18.33 16.83 4.58
CA TYR A 667 18.51 17.59 3.34
C TYR A 667 19.98 17.64 2.94
N SER A 668 20.24 17.95 1.67
CA SER A 668 21.58 18.21 1.14
C SER A 668 21.56 19.44 0.27
N LEU A 669 22.62 20.25 0.35
CA LEU A 669 22.81 21.43 -0.49
C LEU A 669 23.36 21.00 -1.85
N VAL A 670 22.53 21.06 -2.89
CA VAL A 670 22.89 20.71 -4.28
C VAL A 670 23.27 21.97 -5.05
N ALA A 671 24.43 21.96 -5.71
CA ALA A 671 24.79 22.99 -6.68
C ALA A 671 24.07 22.70 -8.00
N VAL A 672 23.29 23.66 -8.50
CA VAL A 672 22.44 23.51 -9.68
C VAL A 672 23.28 23.67 -10.96
N SER A 673 23.08 22.77 -11.92
CA SER A 673 23.75 22.84 -13.22
C SER A 673 23.27 24.00 -14.08
N ALA A 674 24.14 24.50 -14.97
CA ALA A 674 23.83 25.60 -15.88
C ALA A 674 22.56 25.33 -16.72
N VAL A 675 21.72 26.36 -16.84
CA VAL A 675 20.38 26.28 -17.42
C VAL A 675 20.42 26.47 -18.94
N THR A 676 19.88 25.52 -19.70
CA THR A 676 19.70 25.65 -21.17
C THR A 676 18.25 26.03 -21.47
N ASP A 677 18.03 27.00 -22.37
CA ASP A 677 16.71 27.48 -22.81
C ASP A 677 15.73 27.86 -21.66
N GLY A 678 16.26 28.16 -20.47
CA GLY A 678 15.48 28.50 -19.28
C GLY A 678 14.89 27.31 -18.51
N LYS A 679 15.22 26.06 -18.88
CA LYS A 679 14.73 24.84 -18.21
C LYS A 679 15.87 24.08 -17.52
N LEU A 680 15.62 23.62 -16.28
CA LEU A 680 16.49 22.65 -15.59
C LEU A 680 16.31 21.25 -16.17
N SER A 681 17.40 20.50 -16.27
CA SER A 681 17.36 19.06 -16.58
C SER A 681 17.30 18.28 -15.27
N TYR A 682 16.40 17.31 -15.14
CA TYR A 682 16.33 16.45 -13.95
C TYR A 682 17.71 15.90 -13.60
N ASP A 683 18.30 15.05 -14.45
CA ASP A 683 19.56 14.37 -14.16
C ASP A 683 20.69 15.31 -13.73
N GLY A 684 20.91 16.39 -14.48
CA GLY A 684 22.02 17.32 -14.24
C GLY A 684 21.81 18.27 -13.06
N SER A 685 20.58 18.71 -12.82
CA SER A 685 20.27 19.77 -11.84
C SER A 685 19.85 19.22 -10.48
N THR A 686 19.11 18.10 -10.43
CA THR A 686 18.65 17.48 -9.17
C THR A 686 18.65 15.94 -9.18
N GLY A 687 19.04 15.26 -10.25
CA GLY A 687 18.99 13.81 -10.39
C GLY A 687 20.33 13.12 -10.15
N SER A 688 20.59 12.02 -10.85
CA SER A 688 21.74 11.14 -10.60
C SER A 688 23.10 11.81 -10.89
N SER A 689 23.17 12.67 -11.89
CA SER A 689 24.37 13.48 -12.18
C SER A 689 24.56 14.69 -11.26
N ALA A 690 23.54 15.14 -10.53
CA ALA A 690 23.62 16.33 -9.66
C ALA A 690 24.63 16.17 -8.51
N LYS A 691 25.16 17.29 -8.00
CA LYS A 691 26.29 17.32 -7.05
C LYS A 691 25.94 18.02 -5.74
N MET A 692 26.12 17.30 -4.64
CA MET A 692 25.91 17.77 -3.27
C MET A 692 27.19 18.35 -2.66
N ALA A 693 27.01 19.32 -1.77
CA ALA A 693 28.02 19.75 -0.83
C ALA A 693 28.43 18.59 0.10
N SER A 694 29.73 18.42 0.30
CA SER A 694 30.35 17.46 1.21
C SER A 694 31.59 18.06 1.87
N VAL A 695 31.96 17.55 3.05
CA VAL A 695 33.13 18.01 3.81
C VAL A 695 34.32 17.07 3.60
N ASN A 696 35.46 17.61 3.23
CA ASN A 696 36.73 16.89 3.29
C ASN A 696 37.19 16.78 4.74
N THR A 697 37.17 15.57 5.32
CA THR A 697 37.50 15.34 6.74
C THR A 697 38.96 15.63 7.11
N THR A 698 39.87 15.72 6.14
CA THR A 698 41.29 16.08 6.38
C THR A 698 41.52 17.60 6.38
N SER A 699 40.84 18.36 5.51
CA SER A 699 41.07 19.81 5.34
C SER A 699 39.95 20.71 5.89
N MET A 700 38.82 20.13 6.32
CA MET A 700 37.56 20.83 6.65
C MET A 700 36.97 21.66 5.49
N ALA A 701 37.50 21.56 4.27
CA ALA A 701 36.99 22.27 3.11
C ALA A 701 35.65 21.66 2.64
N ILE A 702 34.74 22.52 2.18
CA ILE A 702 33.45 22.12 1.61
C ILE A 702 33.58 22.07 0.08
N THR A 703 33.09 21.00 -0.54
CA THR A 703 33.20 20.76 -1.99
C THR A 703 31.88 20.26 -2.57
N TYR A 704 31.56 20.62 -3.81
CA TYR A 704 30.35 20.16 -4.51
C TYR A 704 30.68 18.94 -5.39
N ALA A 705 30.87 17.77 -4.76
CA ALA A 705 31.47 16.61 -5.42
C ALA A 705 30.77 15.26 -5.17
N ALA A 706 29.96 15.12 -4.11
CA ALA A 706 29.17 13.91 -3.87
C ALA A 706 28.00 13.83 -4.86
N ASN A 707 27.61 12.64 -5.34
CA ASN A 707 26.40 12.48 -6.16
C ASN A 707 25.16 12.62 -5.27
N ARG A 708 24.01 13.09 -5.79
CA ARG A 708 22.77 13.14 -5.00
C ARG A 708 22.36 11.76 -4.47
N TYR A 709 22.25 10.79 -5.36
CA TYR A 709 21.88 9.42 -4.99
C TYR A 709 23.13 8.65 -4.55
N GLN A 710 23.22 8.46 -3.23
CA GLN A 710 24.23 7.68 -2.50
C GLN A 710 23.58 7.08 -1.25
N SER A 711 24.17 6.02 -0.70
CA SER A 711 23.65 5.42 0.54
C SER A 711 23.68 6.42 1.71
N ALA A 712 22.78 6.26 2.69
CA ALA A 712 22.81 7.05 3.92
C ALA A 712 24.18 6.99 4.61
N ASP A 713 24.83 5.83 4.57
CA ASP A 713 26.19 5.60 5.05
C ASP A 713 27.23 6.48 4.32
N ASP A 714 27.16 6.61 3.00
CA ASP A 714 28.13 7.39 2.22
C ASP A 714 27.88 8.90 2.32
N ILE A 715 26.61 9.30 2.41
CA ILE A 715 26.19 10.67 2.78
C ILE A 715 26.76 11.03 4.15
N ASN A 716 26.68 10.13 5.14
CA ASN A 716 27.22 10.34 6.48
C ASN A 716 28.75 10.36 6.51
N LYS A 717 29.44 9.46 5.80
CA LYS A 717 30.92 9.46 5.67
C LYS A 717 31.46 10.76 5.07
N THR A 718 30.71 11.35 4.14
CA THR A 718 31.09 12.58 3.43
C THR A 718 30.53 13.86 4.05
N TYR A 719 29.78 13.76 5.17
CA TYR A 719 29.06 14.86 5.80
C TYR A 719 28.23 15.67 4.79
N ALA A 720 27.52 14.98 3.88
CA ALA A 720 26.67 15.60 2.87
C ALA A 720 25.23 15.85 3.35
N ASN A 721 24.88 15.40 4.57
CA ASN A 721 23.60 15.73 5.20
C ASN A 721 23.68 17.11 5.87
N VAL A 722 22.65 17.93 5.74
CA VAL A 722 22.61 19.35 6.12
C VAL A 722 21.35 19.65 6.92
N GLU A 723 21.54 20.35 8.03
CA GLU A 723 20.48 20.82 8.93
C GLU A 723 20.39 22.36 8.93
N VAL A 724 19.21 22.89 9.26
CA VAL A 724 18.88 24.33 9.29
C VAL A 724 18.28 24.64 10.66
N LEU A 725 18.87 25.55 11.42
CA LEU A 725 18.61 25.72 12.86
C LEU A 725 17.71 26.93 13.20
N ASP A 726 16.68 26.68 14.03
CA ASP A 726 15.76 27.67 14.61
C ASP A 726 15.96 27.85 16.15
N ALA A 727 15.00 27.46 17.03
CA ALA A 727 14.86 27.93 18.43
C ALA A 727 14.50 26.86 19.52
N ASN A 728 14.20 27.28 20.76
CA ASN A 728 14.33 26.48 22.01
C ASN A 728 13.05 26.38 22.92
N PRO A 729 12.62 25.19 23.42
CA PRO A 729 11.34 25.01 24.18
C PRO A 729 11.29 24.04 25.44
N PHE A 730 10.08 23.83 26.07
CA PHE A 730 9.60 22.87 27.16
C PHE A 730 9.55 23.35 28.66
N ASN A 731 8.86 22.78 29.73
CA ASN A 731 7.91 21.64 30.03
C ASN A 731 7.09 21.83 31.40
N PRO A 732 6.06 21.00 31.82
CA PRO A 732 5.12 21.22 32.98
C PRO A 732 4.97 20.10 34.11
N SER A 733 3.99 20.15 35.06
CA SER A 733 3.78 19.19 36.21
C SER A 733 2.33 18.99 36.82
N LEU A 734 2.17 18.21 37.95
CA LEU A 734 1.00 17.39 38.42
C LEU A 734 -0.37 18.04 38.88
N ALA A 735 -0.56 18.47 40.15
CA ALA A 735 -1.35 17.68 41.15
C ALA A 735 -2.82 17.95 41.57
N ALA A 736 -3.45 16.91 42.15
CA ALA A 736 -4.77 16.93 42.82
C ALA A 736 -4.74 17.04 44.37
N LYS A 737 -4.17 16.08 45.13
CA LYS A 737 -3.88 16.22 46.59
C LYS A 737 -2.57 15.53 47.03
N PRO A 738 -1.41 16.21 46.87
CA PRO A 738 -0.09 15.74 47.29
C PRO A 738 0.00 15.32 48.76
N ARG A 739 0.86 14.33 49.06
CA ARG A 739 1.22 13.90 50.42
C ARG A 739 2.47 13.01 50.40
N HIS A 740 2.98 12.68 51.59
CA HIS A 740 4.06 11.73 51.80
C HIS A 740 3.62 10.58 52.72
N ALA A 741 4.05 9.34 52.44
CA ALA A 741 3.89 8.18 53.32
C ALA A 741 4.86 7.05 52.97
N SER A 742 5.23 6.23 53.97
CA SER A 742 5.88 4.92 53.76
C SER A 742 4.85 3.82 53.51
N PHE A 743 5.30 2.63 53.09
CA PHE A 743 4.48 1.41 53.00
C PHE A 743 5.17 0.30 53.79
N ASP A 744 4.65 -0.03 54.97
CA ASP A 744 5.34 -0.85 55.95
C ASP A 744 4.58 -2.17 56.21
N ASN A 745 5.30 -3.29 56.29
CA ASN A 745 4.74 -4.62 56.56
C ASN A 745 5.63 -5.36 57.58
N MET A 746 5.08 -6.38 58.25
CA MET A 746 5.81 -7.22 59.22
C MET A 746 7.08 -7.90 58.65
N LEU A 747 7.20 -8.05 57.34
CA LEU A 747 8.36 -8.59 56.63
C LEU A 747 9.37 -7.51 56.15
N GLY A 748 9.07 -6.23 56.38
CA GLY A 748 9.80 -5.08 55.84
C GLY A 748 8.92 -4.16 54.99
N SER A 749 9.50 -3.07 54.53
CA SER A 749 8.83 -1.95 53.86
C SER A 749 9.19 -1.86 52.38
N ILE A 750 8.31 -1.28 51.56
CA ILE A 750 8.58 -1.09 50.13
C ILE A 750 9.80 -0.16 49.96
N ASN A 751 10.77 -0.63 49.18
CA ASN A 751 11.97 0.10 48.81
C ASN A 751 12.35 -0.27 47.36
N TYR A 752 13.42 0.28 46.80
CA TYR A 752 13.94 -0.12 45.49
C TYR A 752 15.47 -0.17 45.48
N GLN A 753 16.02 -1.11 44.71
CA GLN A 753 17.47 -1.26 44.51
C GLN A 753 17.80 -1.39 43.03
N LEU A 754 18.97 -0.92 42.62
CA LEU A 754 19.48 -1.15 41.27
C LEU A 754 19.82 -2.63 41.09
N ASN A 755 19.22 -3.28 40.09
CA ASN A 755 19.51 -4.68 39.79
C ASN A 755 20.55 -4.86 38.68
N LYS A 756 21.02 -6.08 38.50
CA LYS A 756 21.99 -6.49 37.47
C LYS A 756 21.57 -6.20 36.02
N ASN A 757 20.30 -5.90 35.76
CA ASN A 757 19.77 -5.53 34.45
C ASN A 757 19.71 -3.99 34.24
N GLY A 758 20.25 -3.20 35.18
CA GLY A 758 20.39 -1.75 35.03
C GLY A 758 19.13 -0.94 35.30
N PHE A 759 18.14 -1.50 35.98
CA PHE A 759 16.95 -0.77 36.42
C PHE A 759 16.65 -1.03 37.89
N ASN A 760 16.02 -0.05 38.54
CA ASN A 760 15.64 -0.17 39.94
C ASN A 760 14.42 -1.09 40.07
N GLU A 761 14.59 -2.26 40.69
CA GLU A 761 13.49 -3.18 40.97
C GLU A 761 12.91 -2.91 42.36
N GLY A 762 11.60 -3.14 42.51
CA GLY A 762 10.98 -3.06 43.83
C GLY A 762 11.48 -4.19 44.72
N ILE A 763 11.76 -3.88 45.98
CA ILE A 763 12.15 -4.84 47.01
C ILE A 763 11.42 -4.57 48.33
N LEU A 764 11.52 -5.51 49.27
CA LEU A 764 11.31 -5.25 50.68
C LEU A 764 12.66 -4.99 51.36
N SER A 765 12.75 -3.93 52.15
CA SER A 765 13.88 -3.65 53.05
C SER A 765 13.42 -3.68 54.51
N ALA A 766 14.34 -3.89 55.45
CA ALA A 766 14.09 -3.62 56.87
C ALA A 766 13.99 -2.11 57.18
N GLU A 767 14.36 -1.26 56.23
CA GLU A 767 14.36 0.20 56.35
C GLU A 767 13.18 0.84 55.59
N SER A 768 12.35 1.59 56.31
CA SER A 768 11.18 2.30 55.78
C SER A 768 11.57 3.46 54.86
N MET A 769 11.05 3.44 53.62
CA MET A 769 11.19 4.56 52.69
C MET A 769 9.87 5.35 52.56
N ILE A 770 9.92 6.67 52.77
CA ILE A 770 8.77 7.57 52.59
C ILE A 770 8.67 8.06 51.14
N PHE A 771 7.54 7.81 50.48
CA PHE A 771 7.21 8.17 49.09
C PHE A 771 6.19 9.31 49.01
N TRP A 772 6.28 10.11 47.95
CA TRP A 772 5.22 11.02 47.48
C TRP A 772 4.05 10.20 46.91
N LEU A 773 2.85 10.42 47.45
CA LEU A 773 1.59 9.79 47.01
C LEU A 773 0.66 10.82 46.35
N ASP A 774 1.17 11.45 45.30
CA ASP A 774 0.46 12.50 44.58
C ASP A 774 -0.57 11.87 43.61
N THR A 775 -1.81 12.38 43.67
CA THR A 775 -3.01 11.69 43.11
C THR A 775 -3.29 12.04 41.65
N ALA A 776 -3.65 11.03 40.84
CA ALA A 776 -3.92 11.10 39.41
C ALA A 776 -5.43 11.09 39.07
N ASP A 777 -6.11 9.93 39.15
CA ASP A 777 -7.57 9.80 38.89
C ASP A 777 -8.44 10.37 40.03
N SER A 778 -8.26 11.64 40.35
CA SER A 778 -8.88 12.37 41.46
C SER A 778 -10.42 12.39 41.51
N LYS A 779 -11.09 12.00 40.41
CA LYS A 779 -12.55 11.90 40.28
C LYS A 779 -13.09 10.46 40.22
N ALA A 780 -12.21 9.44 40.21
CA ALA A 780 -12.62 8.04 40.13
C ALA A 780 -13.08 7.50 41.50
N LYS A 781 -13.91 6.44 41.49
CA LYS A 781 -14.42 5.79 42.71
C LYS A 781 -13.31 5.26 43.62
N THR A 782 -12.20 4.85 43.02
CA THR A 782 -10.91 4.62 43.69
C THR A 782 -9.89 5.48 42.94
N PRO A 783 -9.33 6.55 43.54
CA PRO A 783 -8.28 7.31 42.89
C PRO A 783 -7.04 6.45 42.68
N SER A 784 -6.30 6.77 41.63
CA SER A 784 -4.98 6.22 41.37
C SER A 784 -3.88 7.20 41.82
N PHE A 785 -2.71 6.64 42.15
CA PHE A 785 -1.55 7.35 42.65
C PHE A 785 -0.32 6.88 41.88
N TYR A 786 0.52 7.81 41.44
CA TYR A 786 1.83 7.49 40.89
C TYR A 786 2.85 7.53 42.05
N ILE A 787 3.05 6.41 42.74
CA ILE A 787 3.88 6.30 43.96
C ILE A 787 5.35 6.62 43.64
N SER A 788 6.00 7.57 44.34
CA SER A 788 7.37 8.02 43.94
C SER A 788 8.32 8.59 45.01
N LYS A 789 9.64 8.60 44.75
CA LYS A 789 10.70 9.10 45.66
C LYS A 789 11.68 10.08 44.98
N GLY A 790 11.98 11.22 45.62
CA GLY A 790 12.94 12.25 45.16
C GLY A 790 14.41 12.03 45.59
N ILE A 791 15.29 12.92 45.14
CA ILE A 791 16.77 12.77 45.06
C ILE A 791 17.48 14.05 45.61
N GLU A 792 18.71 13.94 46.11
CA GLU A 792 19.50 15.05 46.73
C GLU A 792 20.17 16.03 45.74
N VAL A 793 20.51 17.24 46.22
CA VAL A 793 21.12 18.37 45.47
C VAL A 793 21.93 19.31 46.38
N ALA A 794 22.86 20.08 45.79
CA ALA A 794 23.72 21.06 46.48
C ALA A 794 23.12 22.49 46.54
N GLU A 795 23.61 23.32 47.46
CA GLU A 795 23.08 24.67 47.73
C GLU A 795 23.18 25.64 46.54
N GLY A 796 22.07 26.30 46.17
CA GLY A 796 22.10 27.53 45.36
C GLY A 796 20.89 27.82 44.45
N GLU A 797 20.14 26.81 44.00
CA GLU A 797 19.07 26.97 42.99
C GLU A 797 17.72 26.29 43.36
N GLU A 798 16.63 26.72 42.70
CA GLU A 798 15.27 26.18 42.82
C GLU A 798 14.77 25.60 41.47
N LYS A 799 14.37 24.32 41.42
CA LYS A 799 13.71 23.66 40.27
C LYS A 799 12.72 22.55 40.73
N PRO A 800 11.70 22.18 39.92
CA PRO A 800 10.79 21.07 40.24
C PRO A 800 11.46 19.70 40.10
N ALA A 801 11.21 18.78 41.04
CA ALA A 801 11.99 17.56 41.22
C ALA A 801 11.52 16.32 40.42
N GLU A 802 12.46 15.63 39.78
CA GLU A 802 12.34 14.25 39.28
C GLU A 802 12.15 13.26 40.45
N ARG A 803 11.47 12.14 40.20
CA ARG A 803 11.26 11.09 41.20
C ARG A 803 11.25 9.68 40.58
N MET A 804 11.50 8.67 41.41
CA MET A 804 11.46 7.25 41.08
C MET A 804 10.04 6.69 41.24
N PHE A 805 9.33 6.43 40.14
CA PHE A 805 7.92 6.02 40.12
C PHE A 805 7.71 4.50 40.03
N MET A 806 6.81 3.95 40.86
CA MET A 806 6.38 2.55 40.75
C MET A 806 5.72 2.27 39.38
N PHE A 807 6.02 1.12 38.75
CA PHE A 807 5.60 0.80 37.38
C PHE A 807 5.33 -0.70 37.15
N ASN A 808 4.40 -0.99 36.24
CA ASN A 808 3.97 -2.32 35.78
C ASN A 808 4.42 -2.59 34.31
N PRO A 809 5.55 -3.30 34.10
CA PRO A 809 6.22 -3.40 32.80
C PRO A 809 5.72 -4.51 31.85
N THR A 810 4.54 -5.10 32.03
CA THR A 810 4.09 -6.27 31.25
C THR A 810 4.10 -6.09 29.71
N ASP A 811 3.92 -4.88 29.18
CA ASP A 811 4.02 -4.60 27.74
C ASP A 811 5.46 -4.44 27.20
N SER A 812 6.44 -4.32 28.09
CA SER A 812 7.87 -4.23 27.71
C SER A 812 8.46 -5.60 27.35
N LEU A 813 7.71 -6.69 27.58
CA LEU A 813 8.13 -8.08 27.40
C LEU A 813 8.03 -8.58 25.95
N HIS A 814 6.96 -8.25 25.23
CA HIS A 814 6.74 -8.62 23.82
C HIS A 814 6.08 -7.45 23.06
N TYR A 815 6.68 -6.99 21.96
CA TYR A 815 6.12 -5.88 21.19
C TYR A 815 6.52 -5.92 19.71
N PHE A 816 5.63 -5.41 18.85
CA PHE A 816 5.92 -5.10 17.45
C PHE A 816 6.03 -3.58 17.30
N VAL A 817 7.05 -3.11 16.57
CA VAL A 817 7.26 -1.68 16.31
C VAL A 817 6.86 -1.40 14.86
N GLU A 818 5.65 -0.88 14.66
CA GLU A 818 5.13 -0.56 13.32
C GLU A 818 6.03 0.42 12.55
N GLY A 819 6.78 1.27 13.27
CA GLY A 819 7.76 2.20 12.69
C GLY A 819 8.93 1.52 11.98
N SER A 820 9.53 0.48 12.58
CA SER A 820 10.64 -0.29 11.98
C SER A 820 10.18 -1.59 11.29
N ALA A 821 8.90 -1.94 11.42
CA ALA A 821 8.28 -3.18 10.99
C ALA A 821 8.86 -4.47 11.64
N GLN A 822 9.46 -4.36 12.83
CA GLN A 822 10.12 -5.46 13.54
C GLN A 822 9.34 -5.96 14.76
N GLN A 823 9.43 -7.26 15.06
CA GLN A 823 8.99 -7.86 16.32
C GLN A 823 10.16 -8.09 17.29
N TYR A 824 9.96 -7.79 18.58
CA TYR A 824 10.95 -7.91 19.65
C TYR A 824 10.42 -8.66 20.88
N THR A 825 11.33 -9.19 21.70
CA THR A 825 11.08 -9.75 23.04
C THR A 825 12.20 -9.33 23.99
N ASP A 826 11.88 -8.95 25.24
CA ASP A 826 12.87 -8.59 26.27
C ASP A 826 12.63 -9.35 27.57
N GLU A 827 13.39 -10.43 27.78
CA GLU A 827 13.23 -11.33 28.92
C GLU A 827 13.61 -10.71 30.28
N LYS A 828 14.22 -9.52 30.31
CA LYS A 828 14.71 -8.89 31.55
C LYS A 828 13.60 -8.49 32.51
N TYR A 829 12.36 -8.36 32.02
CA TYR A 829 11.17 -7.97 32.79
C TYR A 829 10.46 -9.13 33.52
N TYR A 830 10.95 -10.37 33.40
CA TYR A 830 10.49 -11.48 34.24
C TYR A 830 11.00 -11.36 35.68
N LEU A 831 10.14 -11.69 36.65
CA LEU A 831 10.53 -11.81 38.06
C LEU A 831 11.48 -12.98 38.26
N GLU A 832 12.62 -12.74 38.91
CA GLU A 832 13.65 -13.77 39.10
C GLU A 832 13.17 -14.83 40.10
N GLY A 833 13.36 -16.10 39.76
CA GLY A 833 12.76 -17.24 40.46
C GLY A 833 11.35 -17.61 40.02
N SER A 834 10.63 -16.79 39.24
CA SER A 834 9.27 -17.12 38.74
C SER A 834 9.23 -18.16 37.60
N GLY A 835 10.38 -18.63 37.11
CA GLY A 835 10.44 -19.53 35.96
C GLY A 835 9.95 -18.90 34.64
N LYS A 836 10.10 -17.58 34.48
CA LYS A 836 9.54 -16.78 33.36
C LYS A 836 8.00 -16.81 33.28
N SER A 837 7.32 -16.73 34.43
CA SER A 837 5.84 -16.73 34.49
C SER A 837 5.19 -15.49 35.12
N GLU A 838 5.89 -14.75 35.98
CA GLU A 838 5.36 -13.55 36.66
C GLU A 838 6.20 -12.31 36.30
N THR A 839 5.55 -11.14 36.17
CA THR A 839 6.22 -9.85 35.89
C THR A 839 6.71 -9.20 37.18
N LYS A 840 7.93 -8.64 37.20
CA LYS A 840 8.44 -7.87 38.35
C LYS A 840 7.88 -6.45 38.43
N VAL A 841 7.73 -5.93 39.64
CA VAL A 841 7.53 -4.49 39.88
C VAL A 841 8.87 -3.79 39.73
N ILE A 842 8.89 -2.66 39.04
CA ILE A 842 10.08 -1.80 38.95
C ILE A 842 9.75 -0.37 39.39
N PHE A 843 10.76 0.34 39.86
CA PHE A 843 10.71 1.78 40.07
C PHE A 843 11.47 2.44 38.92
N ARG A 844 10.75 3.23 38.13
CA ARG A 844 11.23 3.87 36.91
C ARG A 844 11.34 5.37 37.15
N PRO A 845 12.50 6.02 36.88
CA PRO A 845 12.55 7.48 36.90
C PRO A 845 11.52 8.05 35.92
N ALA A 846 10.77 9.04 36.37
CA ALA A 846 9.78 9.73 35.55
C ALA A 846 9.62 11.17 36.04
N ILE A 847 9.23 12.05 35.11
CA ILE A 847 8.81 13.41 35.42
C ILE A 847 7.36 13.50 34.96
N LEU A 848 6.47 13.33 35.92
CA LEU A 848 5.04 13.31 35.67
C LEU A 848 4.55 14.75 35.37
N THR A 849 3.58 14.92 34.46
CA THR A 849 3.30 16.24 33.85
C THR A 849 1.88 16.78 34.03
N GLY A 850 0.95 16.02 34.63
CA GLY A 850 -0.40 16.46 35.00
C GLY A 850 -1.22 15.34 35.62
N VAL A 851 -2.40 15.63 36.21
CA VAL A 851 -3.25 14.62 36.87
C VAL A 851 -3.58 13.39 36.01
N ASP A 852 -3.77 13.57 34.70
CA ASP A 852 -4.00 12.48 33.75
C ASP A 852 -2.92 12.44 32.65
N THR A 853 -1.67 12.82 33.00
CA THR A 853 -0.51 12.74 32.10
C THR A 853 0.78 12.41 32.85
N ILE A 854 1.43 11.29 32.48
CA ILE A 854 2.81 10.98 32.90
C ILE A 854 3.80 11.26 31.76
N THR A 855 5.06 11.52 32.12
CA THR A 855 6.17 11.49 31.16
C THR A 855 7.34 10.71 31.76
N THR A 856 7.91 9.78 31.00
CA THR A 856 8.78 8.72 31.55
C THR A 856 9.82 8.23 30.53
N THR A 857 10.95 7.73 31.02
CA THR A 857 12.09 7.35 30.18
C THR A 857 11.96 5.91 29.66
N VAL A 858 11.59 5.76 28.38
CA VAL A 858 11.54 4.48 27.65
C VAL A 858 12.73 4.42 26.69
N LYS A 859 13.70 3.53 26.94
CA LYS A 859 14.97 3.43 26.18
C LYS A 859 15.75 4.76 26.05
N GLY A 860 15.62 5.66 27.03
CA GLY A 860 16.19 7.02 27.00
C GLY A 860 15.21 8.11 26.55
N GLU A 861 14.15 7.76 25.81
CA GLU A 861 13.17 8.74 25.31
C GLU A 861 12.13 9.11 26.36
N THR A 862 11.84 10.40 26.45
CA THR A 862 10.89 11.02 27.39
C THR A 862 9.45 10.92 26.83
N VAL A 863 8.81 9.76 27.00
CA VAL A 863 7.50 9.42 26.40
C VAL A 863 6.34 9.94 27.24
N LYS A 864 5.39 10.63 26.61
CA LYS A 864 4.18 11.21 27.22
C LYS A 864 2.96 10.31 27.06
N VAL A 865 2.19 10.11 28.13
CA VAL A 865 1.13 9.09 28.21
C VAL A 865 -0.12 9.70 28.87
N VAL A 866 -1.32 9.49 28.32
CA VAL A 866 -2.57 10.18 28.73
C VAL A 866 -3.78 9.23 28.82
N LYS A 867 -4.95 9.81 29.14
CA LYS A 867 -6.22 9.09 29.38
C LYS A 867 -7.25 9.08 28.23
N GLU A 868 -7.24 10.04 27.32
CA GLU A 868 -8.13 10.04 26.14
C GLU A 868 -7.31 10.36 24.88
N LEU A 869 -7.65 9.72 23.75
CA LEU A 869 -6.96 9.91 22.47
C LEU A 869 -7.65 10.98 21.61
N ASN A 870 -6.83 11.83 21.02
CA ASN A 870 -7.20 12.73 19.91
C ASN A 870 -6.55 12.19 18.62
N ASP A 871 -6.66 12.89 17.49
CA ASP A 871 -6.04 12.54 16.20
C ASP A 871 -4.49 12.63 16.17
N ASP A 872 -3.83 12.64 17.33
CA ASP A 872 -2.38 12.78 17.51
C ASP A 872 -1.72 11.41 17.78
N LYS A 873 -0.71 11.07 16.96
CA LYS A 873 0.01 9.78 17.00
C LYS A 873 1.06 9.70 18.11
N SER A 874 1.53 10.81 18.65
CA SER A 874 2.53 10.85 19.74
C SER A 874 1.94 10.34 21.06
N VAL A 875 0.66 10.66 21.27
CA VAL A 875 -0.13 10.37 22.45
C VAL A 875 -0.43 8.86 22.58
N LYS A 876 -0.23 8.30 23.77
CA LYS A 876 -0.57 6.90 24.10
C LYS A 876 -1.67 6.84 25.16
N SER A 877 -2.57 5.85 25.03
CA SER A 877 -3.86 5.75 25.73
C SER A 877 -3.79 5.25 27.19
N THR A 878 -4.98 5.25 27.83
CA THR A 878 -5.33 4.64 29.14
C THR A 878 -4.41 3.49 29.54
N ASP A 879 -4.38 2.43 28.74
CA ASP A 879 -3.78 1.13 29.08
C ASP A 879 -2.26 1.17 29.28
N ARG A 880 -1.61 2.28 28.87
CA ARG A 880 -0.21 2.58 29.18
C ARG A 880 -0.04 3.60 30.31
N LEU A 881 -0.99 4.53 30.50
CA LEU A 881 -0.99 5.44 31.66
C LEU A 881 -1.24 4.64 32.95
N ASP A 882 -2.14 3.66 32.86
CA ASP A 882 -2.58 2.78 33.92
C ASP A 882 -1.46 1.85 34.43
N ALA A 883 -0.35 1.76 33.72
CA ALA A 883 0.85 1.02 34.12
C ALA A 883 1.67 1.72 35.21
N PHE A 884 1.53 3.05 35.37
CA PHE A 884 2.13 3.83 36.47
C PHE A 884 1.12 4.14 37.59
N LYS A 885 -0.17 3.94 37.32
CA LYS A 885 -1.26 4.24 38.24
C LYS A 885 -1.50 3.06 39.16
N PHE A 886 -1.23 3.23 40.45
CA PHE A 886 -1.52 2.23 41.47
C PHE A 886 -2.69 2.69 42.34
N ASN A 887 -3.56 1.76 42.69
CA ASN A 887 -4.56 1.96 43.74
C ASN A 887 -3.92 1.57 45.07
N ILE A 888 -4.09 2.43 46.06
CA ILE A 888 -3.74 2.16 47.46
C ILE A 888 -5.09 2.01 48.16
N THR A 889 -5.46 0.77 48.45
CA THR A 889 -6.84 0.36 48.80
C THR A 889 -6.85 -0.37 50.12
N LEU A 890 -7.73 0.04 51.04
CA LEU A 890 -7.79 -0.50 52.40
C LEU A 890 -7.95 -2.04 52.39
N ALA A 891 -7.27 -2.71 53.33
CA ALA A 891 -7.38 -4.14 53.60
C ALA A 891 -8.43 -4.42 54.68
N GLU A 892 -8.47 -5.64 55.22
CA GLU A 892 -9.46 -6.04 56.25
C GLU A 892 -9.07 -5.58 57.68
N GLY A 893 -7.81 -5.15 57.90
CA GLY A 893 -7.33 -4.54 59.13
C GLY A 893 -7.40 -3.01 59.12
N ASP A 894 -7.56 -2.42 60.31
CA ASP A 894 -7.77 -0.98 60.47
C ASP A 894 -6.45 -0.20 60.27
N GLY A 895 -6.38 0.62 59.22
CA GLY A 895 -5.15 1.32 58.80
C GLY A 895 -4.22 0.52 57.87
N GLU A 896 -4.63 -0.67 57.42
CA GLU A 896 -3.89 -1.52 56.48
C GLU A 896 -4.39 -1.37 55.03
N TYR A 897 -3.52 -1.60 54.04
CA TYR A 897 -3.78 -1.36 52.62
C TYR A 897 -3.13 -2.42 51.70
N PHE A 898 -3.86 -2.87 50.70
CA PHE A 898 -3.29 -3.50 49.50
C PHE A 898 -2.83 -2.43 48.50
N VAL A 899 -1.73 -2.71 47.79
CA VAL A 899 -1.31 -1.95 46.60
C VAL A 899 -1.59 -2.80 45.35
N SER A 900 -2.36 -2.26 44.41
CA SER A 900 -2.70 -2.93 43.13
C SER A 900 -2.52 -2.01 41.93
N SER A 901 -2.17 -2.57 40.77
CA SER A 901 -2.00 -1.80 39.54
C SER A 901 -3.34 -1.58 38.84
N GLN A 902 -3.59 -0.39 38.28
CA GLN A 902 -4.73 -0.15 37.39
C GLN A 902 -4.61 -0.99 36.10
N ARG A 903 -3.38 -1.14 35.57
CA ARG A 903 -3.09 -2.11 34.51
C ARG A 903 -3.30 -3.54 35.02
N LYS A 904 -4.31 -4.20 34.45
CA LYS A 904 -4.62 -5.62 34.66
C LYS A 904 -3.64 -6.53 33.92
N ILE A 905 -3.49 -7.76 34.42
CA ILE A 905 -2.73 -8.84 33.76
C ILE A 905 -3.72 -9.87 33.18
N LYS A 906 -3.42 -10.40 31.99
CA LYS A 906 -4.23 -11.44 31.34
C LYS A 906 -3.79 -12.82 31.82
N GLU A 907 -4.72 -13.64 32.27
CA GLU A 907 -4.49 -15.02 32.70
C GLU A 907 -5.51 -15.92 32.00
N GLY A 908 -5.04 -16.76 31.07
CA GLY A 908 -5.93 -17.39 30.08
C GLY A 908 -6.61 -16.32 29.22
N ASP A 909 -7.94 -16.31 29.19
CA ASP A 909 -8.75 -15.28 28.51
C ASP A 909 -9.36 -14.22 29.44
N VAL A 910 -9.01 -14.22 30.73
CA VAL A 910 -9.56 -13.29 31.73
C VAL A 910 -8.51 -12.27 32.16
N TYR A 911 -8.87 -10.99 32.13
CA TYR A 911 -8.06 -9.91 32.70
C TYR A 911 -8.38 -9.73 34.19
N LYS A 912 -7.38 -9.99 35.05
CA LYS A 912 -7.50 -9.92 36.50
C LYS A 912 -6.73 -8.71 37.08
N THR A 913 -7.16 -8.24 38.25
CA THR A 913 -6.40 -7.28 39.04
C THR A 913 -5.05 -7.89 39.45
N ALA A 914 -3.98 -7.10 39.38
CA ALA A 914 -2.65 -7.51 39.79
C ALA A 914 -2.26 -6.79 41.09
N TYR A 915 -2.01 -7.57 42.14
CA TYR A 915 -1.59 -7.11 43.46
C TYR A 915 -0.07 -7.17 43.60
N VAL A 916 0.50 -6.23 44.36
CA VAL A 916 1.92 -6.25 44.73
C VAL A 916 2.14 -7.32 45.80
N TYR A 917 3.17 -8.16 45.58
CA TYR A 917 3.63 -9.16 46.54
C TYR A 917 5.15 -9.32 46.48
N ALA A 918 5.76 -10.05 47.41
CA ALA A 918 7.20 -10.34 47.41
C ALA A 918 7.52 -11.82 47.15
N LEU A 919 8.53 -12.07 46.32
CA LEU A 919 9.16 -13.37 46.10
C LEU A 919 10.68 -13.22 46.30
N ASN A 920 11.26 -13.96 47.24
CA ASN A 920 12.69 -13.88 47.58
C ASN A 920 13.19 -12.46 47.90
N GLY A 921 12.31 -11.58 48.41
CA GLY A 921 12.61 -10.17 48.72
C GLY A 921 12.36 -9.20 47.57
N MET A 922 12.24 -9.67 46.32
CA MET A 922 11.88 -8.85 45.15
C MET A 922 10.36 -8.70 45.03
N LEU A 923 9.89 -7.52 44.63
CA LEU A 923 8.47 -7.25 44.42
C LEU A 923 8.01 -7.72 43.03
N GLY A 924 6.96 -8.53 43.03
CA GLY A 924 6.27 -9.05 41.86
C GLY A 924 4.82 -8.58 41.77
N LEU A 925 4.20 -8.82 40.62
CA LEU A 925 2.76 -8.67 40.41
C LEU A 925 2.11 -10.05 40.30
N THR A 926 1.07 -10.29 41.10
CA THR A 926 0.34 -11.56 41.10
C THR A 926 -1.17 -11.37 41.09
N THR A 927 -1.88 -12.29 40.44
CA THR A 927 -3.34 -12.30 40.34
C THR A 927 -4.02 -13.10 41.45
N ASN A 928 -3.26 -13.82 42.27
CA ASN A 928 -3.78 -14.50 43.45
C ASN A 928 -3.78 -13.56 44.66
N GLN A 929 -4.96 -13.17 45.13
CA GLN A 929 -5.13 -12.28 46.28
C GLN A 929 -4.63 -12.88 47.61
N GLU A 930 -4.59 -14.21 47.76
CA GLU A 930 -4.03 -14.87 48.95
C GLU A 930 -2.50 -14.72 49.05
N LYS A 931 -1.83 -14.37 47.95
CA LYS A 931 -0.40 -13.99 47.93
C LYS A 931 -0.18 -12.49 48.17
N ALA A 932 -1.21 -11.65 48.08
CA ALA A 932 -1.06 -10.19 48.08
C ALA A 932 -0.54 -9.67 49.43
N MET A 933 0.34 -8.66 49.40
CA MET A 933 0.87 -8.07 50.62
C MET A 933 0.01 -6.92 51.14
N VAL A 934 -0.07 -6.84 52.47
CA VAL A 934 -0.86 -5.89 53.25
C VAL A 934 0.09 -4.91 53.94
N PHE A 935 -0.05 -3.61 53.71
CA PHE A 935 0.88 -2.58 54.18
C PHE A 935 0.15 -1.54 55.05
N THR A 936 0.75 -1.11 56.16
CA THR A 936 0.35 0.12 56.86
C THR A 936 1.06 1.33 56.24
N LEU A 937 0.56 2.54 56.50
CA LEU A 937 1.13 3.79 55.97
C LEU A 937 1.66 4.70 57.10
N GLY A 938 2.99 4.90 57.15
CA GLY A 938 3.63 5.88 58.04
C GLY A 938 3.44 7.34 57.58
N THR A 939 3.58 8.31 58.50
CA THR A 939 3.10 9.70 58.31
C THR A 939 4.06 10.80 58.79
N GLU A 940 5.37 10.65 58.57
CA GLU A 940 6.38 11.65 58.97
C GLU A 940 6.95 12.49 57.81
N VAL A 941 7.69 13.56 58.15
CA VAL A 941 8.17 14.61 57.23
C VAL A 941 9.61 14.31 56.76
N PRO A 942 9.99 14.51 55.48
CA PRO A 942 11.27 14.04 54.98
C PRO A 942 12.51 14.73 55.58
N THR A 943 13.55 13.94 55.86
CA THR A 943 14.94 14.37 56.02
C THR A 943 15.80 13.81 54.87
N ALA A 944 16.91 14.50 54.55
CA ALA A 944 17.93 14.06 53.60
C ALA A 944 18.80 12.93 54.22
N ASN A 945 19.32 12.03 53.39
CA ASN A 945 20.15 10.87 53.76
C ASN A 945 20.79 10.29 52.48
N GLU A 946 22.09 9.98 52.55
CA GLU A 946 22.94 9.59 51.42
C GLU A 946 22.52 8.26 50.74
N SER A 947 22.83 8.13 49.44
CA SER A 947 22.67 6.88 48.70
C SER A 947 23.85 5.93 48.88
N ILE A 948 23.58 4.63 49.02
CA ILE A 948 24.63 3.58 49.09
C ILE A 948 25.33 3.47 47.72
N ASP A 949 26.55 4.01 47.62
CA ASP A 949 27.35 4.01 46.40
C ASP A 949 28.05 2.65 46.15
N ALA A 950 28.17 2.25 44.89
CA ALA A 950 28.53 0.89 44.50
C ALA A 950 30.02 0.72 44.15
N LYS A 951 30.78 0.05 45.03
CA LYS A 951 32.17 -0.35 44.74
C LYS A 951 32.46 -1.84 44.98
N GLU A 952 32.70 -2.52 43.85
CA GLU A 952 33.49 -3.74 43.66
C GLU A 952 33.25 -4.93 44.61
N SER A 953 32.17 -5.67 44.34
CA SER A 953 32.00 -7.06 44.78
C SER A 953 32.49 -8.04 43.70
N SER A 954 33.79 -8.30 43.66
CA SER A 954 34.41 -9.31 42.77
C SER A 954 34.37 -10.74 43.34
N ILE A 955 33.89 -10.89 44.58
CA ILE A 955 33.95 -12.12 45.37
C ILE A 955 32.81 -13.07 44.98
N VAL A 956 33.15 -14.30 44.59
CA VAL A 956 32.16 -15.33 44.20
C VAL A 956 32.22 -16.51 45.16
N VAL A 957 31.08 -16.87 45.77
CA VAL A 957 30.97 -18.01 46.70
C VAL A 957 30.08 -19.10 46.09
N VAL A 958 30.63 -20.31 45.95
CA VAL A 958 29.97 -21.48 45.35
C VAL A 958 29.90 -22.61 46.38
N ALA A 959 28.73 -23.24 46.54
CA ALA A 959 28.57 -24.39 47.43
C ALA A 959 28.75 -25.73 46.70
N GLY A 960 29.51 -26.63 47.31
CA GLY A 960 29.72 -28.01 46.87
C GLY A 960 29.01 -29.03 47.77
N ASN A 961 29.53 -30.26 47.76
CA ASN A 961 29.13 -31.35 48.65
C ASN A 961 30.02 -31.29 49.91
N GLY A 962 29.46 -30.90 51.06
CA GLY A 962 30.20 -30.70 52.32
C GLY A 962 31.24 -29.57 52.33
N VAL A 963 31.25 -28.66 51.34
CA VAL A 963 32.23 -27.58 51.20
C VAL A 963 31.62 -26.30 50.60
N VAL A 964 32.29 -25.16 50.82
CA VAL A 964 32.12 -23.91 50.07
C VAL A 964 33.46 -23.49 49.44
N THR A 965 33.41 -22.97 48.22
CA THR A 965 34.56 -22.47 47.47
C THR A 965 34.38 -20.97 47.23
N ILE A 966 35.40 -20.18 47.57
CA ILE A 966 35.42 -18.71 47.49
C ILE A 966 36.46 -18.30 46.45
N GLN A 967 36.08 -17.42 45.53
CA GLN A 967 36.91 -16.97 44.41
C GLN A 967 37.06 -15.46 44.39
N GLY A 968 38.23 -14.98 43.93
CA GLY A 968 38.55 -13.55 43.78
C GLY A 968 38.85 -12.81 45.10
N ALA A 969 39.39 -13.50 46.11
CA ALA A 969 39.55 -12.97 47.46
C ALA A 969 40.86 -13.39 48.17
N ALA A 970 41.98 -13.53 47.45
CA ALA A 970 43.27 -13.78 48.10
C ALA A 970 43.69 -12.63 49.04
N GLY A 971 44.14 -12.98 50.24
CA GLY A 971 44.54 -12.05 51.30
C GLY A 971 43.43 -11.69 52.29
N GLU A 972 42.15 -11.90 51.92
CA GLU A 972 41.01 -11.52 52.76
C GLU A 972 40.62 -12.55 53.83
N THR A 973 39.92 -12.10 54.87
CA THR A 973 39.43 -12.97 55.95
C THR A 973 38.01 -13.46 55.66
N ALA A 974 37.83 -14.77 55.65
CA ALA A 974 36.56 -15.44 55.41
C ALA A 974 35.99 -16.10 56.70
N TYR A 975 34.72 -15.82 56.99
CA TYR A 975 33.95 -16.38 58.10
C TYR A 975 32.78 -17.21 57.55
N VAL A 976 32.70 -18.49 57.88
CA VAL A 976 31.54 -19.35 57.54
C VAL A 976 30.71 -19.57 58.81
N ARG A 977 29.40 -19.33 58.74
CA ARG A 977 28.45 -19.47 59.87
C ARG A 977 27.18 -20.22 59.46
N THR A 978 26.53 -20.93 60.37
CA THR A 978 25.21 -21.54 60.13
C THR A 978 24.08 -20.49 60.25
N VAL A 979 22.85 -20.85 59.88
CA VAL A 979 21.66 -19.98 60.05
C VAL A 979 21.43 -19.53 61.50
N LEU A 980 21.93 -20.28 62.49
CA LEU A 980 21.85 -19.94 63.91
C LEU A 980 23.09 -19.17 64.42
N GLY A 981 23.87 -18.57 63.52
CA GLY A 981 25.02 -17.71 63.83
C GLY A 981 26.30 -18.43 64.29
N GLN A 982 26.24 -19.74 64.53
CA GLN A 982 27.37 -20.55 65.00
C GLN A 982 28.50 -20.55 63.97
N THR A 983 29.74 -20.27 64.40
CA THR A 983 30.93 -20.33 63.55
C THR A 983 31.21 -21.76 63.09
N VAL A 984 31.34 -21.95 61.78
CA VAL A 984 31.76 -23.19 61.11
C VAL A 984 33.25 -23.13 60.79
N ALA A 985 33.72 -21.99 60.28
CA ALA A 985 35.13 -21.75 59.95
C ALA A 985 35.44 -20.25 59.99
N GLU A 986 36.70 -19.91 60.23
CA GLU A 986 37.23 -18.54 60.25
C GLU A 986 38.71 -18.61 59.82
N THR A 987 39.07 -18.04 58.67
CA THR A 987 40.43 -18.13 58.13
C THR A 987 40.74 -17.01 57.13
N VAL A 988 42.00 -16.60 57.05
CA VAL A 988 42.51 -15.81 55.92
C VAL A 988 42.64 -16.72 54.69
N LEU A 989 42.28 -16.22 53.51
CA LEU A 989 42.38 -16.93 52.24
C LEU A 989 43.75 -16.69 51.59
N THR A 990 44.48 -17.75 51.29
CA THR A 990 45.84 -17.66 50.70
C THR A 990 45.86 -17.84 49.17
N SER A 991 44.69 -17.84 48.52
CA SER A 991 44.49 -18.12 47.10
C SER A 991 43.16 -17.56 46.61
N ASP A 992 43.10 -17.08 45.36
CA ASP A 992 41.88 -16.57 44.69
C ASP A 992 40.88 -17.68 44.29
N ASN A 993 41.10 -18.91 44.74
CA ASN A 993 40.15 -20.02 44.61
C ASN A 993 40.35 -20.97 45.79
N ALA A 994 39.83 -20.58 46.96
CA ALA A 994 40.01 -21.27 48.23
C ALA A 994 38.76 -22.08 48.60
N THR A 995 38.94 -23.28 49.16
CA THR A 995 37.81 -24.16 49.55
C THR A 995 37.84 -24.48 51.04
N ILE A 996 36.69 -24.33 51.69
CA ILE A 996 36.48 -24.46 53.14
C ILE A 996 35.41 -25.53 53.38
N ALA A 997 35.60 -26.40 54.38
CA ALA A 997 34.59 -27.40 54.76
C ALA A 997 33.37 -26.74 55.43
N ALA A 998 32.17 -27.22 55.10
CA ALA A 998 30.91 -26.69 55.63
C ALA A 998 29.85 -27.80 55.76
N PRO A 999 28.99 -27.78 56.81
CA PRO A 999 27.93 -28.77 56.96
C PRO A 999 26.85 -28.58 55.89
N ALA A 1000 26.27 -29.70 55.42
CA ALA A 1000 25.13 -29.69 54.51
C ALA A 1000 23.95 -28.89 55.10
N GLY A 1001 23.30 -28.09 54.25
CA GLY A 1001 22.31 -27.08 54.67
C GLY A 1001 22.77 -25.66 54.32
N VAL A 1002 22.09 -24.67 54.90
CA VAL A 1002 22.35 -23.24 54.61
C VAL A 1002 23.44 -22.69 55.51
N VAL A 1003 24.45 -22.08 54.90
CA VAL A 1003 25.51 -21.33 55.58
C VAL A 1003 25.63 -19.92 55.00
N PHE A 1004 26.10 -19.00 55.82
CA PHE A 1004 26.46 -17.64 55.46
C PHE A 1004 27.99 -17.55 55.43
N VAL A 1005 28.53 -17.07 54.32
CA VAL A 1005 29.97 -16.89 54.09
C VAL A 1005 30.24 -15.40 54.00
N THR A 1006 30.95 -14.84 54.97
CA THR A 1006 31.33 -13.43 55.01
C THR A 1006 32.79 -13.28 54.61
N VAL A 1007 33.11 -12.37 53.70
CA VAL A 1007 34.48 -12.07 53.25
C VAL A 1007 34.63 -10.57 53.11
N GLY A 1008 35.62 -9.98 53.77
CA GLY A 1008 35.67 -8.53 53.96
C GLY A 1008 34.39 -8.02 54.64
N ASN A 1009 33.66 -7.13 53.97
CA ASN A 1009 32.36 -6.60 54.43
C ASN A 1009 31.13 -7.31 53.80
N GLU A 1010 31.33 -8.28 52.90
CA GLU A 1010 30.24 -8.90 52.13
C GLU A 1010 29.80 -10.23 52.75
N THR A 1011 28.50 -10.51 52.82
CA THR A 1011 27.97 -11.80 53.31
C THR A 1011 27.07 -12.49 52.27
N VAL A 1012 27.53 -13.62 51.74
CA VAL A 1012 26.80 -14.45 50.77
C VAL A 1012 26.16 -15.66 51.46
N LYS A 1013 24.87 -15.89 51.19
CA LYS A 1013 24.11 -17.04 51.70
C LYS A 1013 24.11 -18.18 50.67
N VAL A 1014 24.65 -19.34 51.02
CA VAL A 1014 24.74 -20.51 50.13
C VAL A 1014 24.20 -21.79 50.77
N ALA A 1015 23.76 -22.74 49.95
CA ALA A 1015 23.23 -24.02 50.37
C ALA A 1015 24.19 -25.16 49.98
N VAL A 1016 24.89 -25.69 50.99
CA VAL A 1016 25.82 -26.82 50.87
C VAL A 1016 25.03 -28.12 50.79
N LYS A 1017 25.46 -29.02 49.90
CA LYS A 1017 24.84 -30.33 49.67
C LYS A 1017 25.46 -31.40 50.58
#